data_AF-A0A1K1NN76-F1
#
_entry.id   AF-A0A1K1NN76-F1
#
_cell.length_a   1.000
_cell.length_b   1.000
_cell.length_c   1.000
_cell.angle_alpha   90.00
_cell.angle_beta   90.00
_cell.angle_gamma   90.00
#
_symmetry.space_group_name_H-M   'P 1'
#
loop_
_entity.id
_entity.type
_entity.pdbx_description
1 polymer ?
#
loop_
_entity_poly.entity_id
_entity_poly.type
_entity_poly.pdbx_seq_one_letter_code
_entity_poly.pdbx_strand_id
1 'polypeptide(L)'
;MFDRKKTAAFIAGMLICAYAAVPAINAFADEDFLVEGATEAVTSTDAYTKSGDFMYSLTHDGKVCIEDCTSTAENLVIPDTLDGIAVTELGRSALGSDHENSTFKTVTIPASVTYISADNPFVFCTNLTEIKVAEGSADFCAEDGILYNKDKTEIICYPCCKKGDSFAIPDTVKKVCASAFYNTIPYDIKIPASLEKVEHFAFANTRLSSADFSGTKLEYLSDYAFTNCSHLNEVKLPDTVEHIGGGTFAGCGQLEEITLPEKLQTIGQYAFFDTGLTEVVIPDSVTSIGYCAFGYYTSSSGQVASKNEAFTIVGRQGGAASVYAHDKDSDYDYQNSFSFMTPEEYEEKLVEEQALNSTKSGDYEYAVIDGEVALIFCYSQEDKITVPDTIDGKKVDAIYTNCFNVSCPASEIIIPEGIKELKRRAFYQCGNLKKITTPASVKTIGDNAFDECMALESVEFLGAETIGNQIFRECSALKTVKADGCLKEWNDEEPFLYAIGLEDITITEGDGNFSSENGVLYNKDKSVLIAYPPSKTETEFIAPKGLKEIAQSAFIRALNLKKVEIPEADVINAYAFEGCENLTEVKLSDSLTTLGADAFYNCYALKSLHLPDTLVNIGTCAFGYYHDDNADVENGAPSDVLVEGFKLYTVKDCEACKWAKDAGIEVITGTAEVFGKNISKGFLYTVGGIIAAFILGIIGAFTGKKIKKSKAEKAKAENREKAAERRKKRQEEENKDTDKEEDSLEDDED
;
A
#
# COMPACT_ATOMS: atom_id res chain seq x y z
N MET A 1 42.67 40.10 -19.39
CA MET A 1 41.69 40.85 -18.57
C MET A 1 40.32 40.49 -19.12
N PHE A 2 39.47 39.93 -18.26
CA PHE A 2 38.31 39.09 -18.61
C PHE A 2 37.34 39.67 -19.66
N ASP A 3 36.95 38.82 -20.61
CA ASP A 3 35.79 38.99 -21.51
C ASP A 3 35.10 37.64 -21.79
N ARG A 4 33.78 37.75 -21.97
CA ARG A 4 32.79 36.89 -22.67
C ARG A 4 32.41 35.48 -22.20
N LYS A 5 31.10 35.36 -21.96
CA LYS A 5 30.11 34.52 -22.68
C LYS A 5 30.60 33.23 -23.37
N LYS A 6 29.91 32.13 -23.02
CA LYS A 6 29.61 30.91 -23.78
C LYS A 6 30.78 29.98 -24.18
N THR A 7 30.65 28.75 -23.68
CA THR A 7 31.08 27.48 -24.30
C THR A 7 32.58 27.17 -24.27
N ALA A 8 33.06 26.80 -23.07
CA ALA A 8 34.12 25.81 -22.88
C ALA A 8 34.05 25.24 -21.45
N ALA A 9 32.94 24.56 -21.14
CA ALA A 9 32.85 23.56 -20.07
C ALA A 9 31.79 22.51 -20.45
N PHE A 10 31.83 22.11 -21.73
CA PHE A 10 31.14 20.94 -22.27
C PHE A 10 32.07 19.71 -22.31
N ILE A 11 33.32 19.78 -21.86
CA ILE A 11 34.20 18.61 -21.80
C ILE A 11 35.07 18.71 -20.54
N ALA A 12 35.12 17.61 -19.77
CA ALA A 12 35.83 17.41 -18.50
C ALA A 12 35.05 17.69 -17.19
N GLY A 13 33.78 17.27 -17.16
CA GLY A 13 32.98 17.09 -15.93
C GLY A 13 32.30 15.72 -15.89
N MET A 14 32.96 14.70 -16.44
CA MET A 14 32.60 13.30 -16.23
C MET A 14 33.35 12.80 -14.99
N LEU A 15 32.58 12.42 -13.96
CA LEU A 15 32.69 11.23 -13.11
C LEU A 15 32.43 11.51 -11.61
N ILE A 16 31.46 10.75 -11.08
CA ILE A 16 31.20 10.39 -9.67
C ILE A 16 30.43 11.49 -8.88
N CYS A 17 29.22 11.29 -8.33
CA CYS A 17 28.43 10.11 -7.99
C CYS A 17 26.93 10.43 -8.03
N ALA A 18 26.13 9.51 -8.57
CA ALA A 18 24.67 9.48 -8.51
C ALA A 18 24.25 8.32 -7.60
N TYR A 19 23.15 8.50 -6.85
CA TYR A 19 22.39 7.42 -6.22
C TYR A 19 20.92 7.83 -6.20
N ALA A 20 20.09 7.11 -6.97
CA ALA A 20 18.87 6.46 -6.51
C ALA A 20 18.05 5.91 -7.69
N ALA A 21 17.60 4.67 -7.50
CA ALA A 21 16.43 3.99 -8.05
C ALA A 21 16.47 3.35 -9.46
N VAL A 22 16.09 2.06 -9.40
CA VAL A 22 15.75 1.06 -10.44
C VAL A 22 14.37 1.40 -11.06
N PRO A 23 13.92 0.77 -12.17
CA PRO A 23 13.19 -0.50 -12.05
C PRO A 23 13.46 -1.55 -13.15
N ALA A 24 12.94 -2.74 -12.85
CA ALA A 24 13.11 -4.08 -13.41
C ALA A 24 12.96 -4.28 -14.94
N ILE A 25 13.41 -5.45 -15.42
CA ILE A 25 12.57 -6.51 -16.06
C ILE A 25 13.48 -7.62 -16.64
N ASN A 26 12.93 -8.84 -16.66
CA ASN A 26 13.34 -10.10 -17.31
C ASN A 26 14.25 -11.03 -16.49
N ALA A 27 14.12 -12.34 -16.56
CA ALA A 27 13.12 -13.29 -17.08
C ALA A 27 13.69 -14.66 -16.68
N PHE A 28 12.84 -15.62 -16.35
CA PHE A 28 13.23 -17.01 -16.20
C PHE A 28 13.90 -17.54 -17.47
N ALA A 29 15.00 -18.28 -17.32
CA ALA A 29 15.19 -19.61 -17.92
C ALA A 29 16.63 -20.12 -17.67
N ASP A 30 16.66 -21.26 -16.98
CA ASP A 30 17.52 -22.43 -17.19
C ASP A 30 18.99 -22.48 -16.72
N GLU A 31 19.22 -23.59 -16.01
CA GLU A 31 20.45 -24.37 -15.92
C GLU A 31 21.65 -23.73 -15.20
N ASP A 32 21.64 -23.83 -13.87
CA ASP A 32 22.52 -24.75 -13.13
C ASP A 32 22.38 -24.42 -11.64
N PHE A 33 21.93 -25.39 -10.84
CA PHE A 33 21.83 -25.27 -9.39
C PHE A 33 23.25 -25.28 -8.79
N LEU A 34 23.93 -24.15 -8.89
CA LEU A 34 25.06 -23.79 -8.03
C LEU A 34 24.49 -22.91 -6.93
N VAL A 35 24.57 -23.43 -5.71
CA VAL A 35 24.35 -22.69 -4.48
C VAL A 35 25.33 -21.51 -4.45
N GLU A 36 24.92 -20.31 -4.88
CA GLU A 36 25.66 -19.09 -4.57
C GLU A 36 25.49 -18.80 -3.08
N GLY A 37 26.55 -19.13 -2.36
CA GLY A 37 26.58 -19.31 -0.91
C GLY A 37 27.50 -20.46 -0.50
N ALA A 38 27.84 -21.37 -1.42
CA ALA A 38 29.11 -22.07 -1.34
C ALA A 38 30.20 -21.03 -1.67
N THR A 39 30.78 -20.43 -0.63
CA THR A 39 32.16 -19.96 -0.74
C THR A 39 32.92 -21.08 -1.45
N GLU A 40 33.55 -20.73 -2.57
CA GLU A 40 34.55 -21.57 -3.22
C GLU A 40 35.24 -22.40 -2.15
N ALA A 41 35.28 -23.71 -2.34
CA ALA A 41 36.14 -24.58 -1.56
C ALA A 41 37.52 -23.91 -1.55
N VAL A 42 37.82 -23.23 -0.44
CA VAL A 42 39.15 -22.76 -0.15
C VAL A 42 39.89 -24.07 -0.03
N THR A 43 40.61 -24.40 -1.09
CA THR A 43 41.68 -25.37 -1.05
C THR A 43 42.82 -24.76 -0.24
N SER A 44 42.54 -24.34 1.00
CA SER A 44 43.53 -24.31 2.07
C SER A 44 43.49 -25.70 2.65
N THR A 45 44.61 -26.40 2.51
CA THR A 45 44.93 -27.47 3.43
C THR A 45 45.09 -26.87 4.83
N ASP A 46 43.99 -26.44 5.47
CA ASP A 46 44.02 -26.10 6.88
C ASP A 46 44.14 -27.42 7.61
N ALA A 47 45.37 -27.69 8.06
CA ALA A 47 45.69 -28.89 8.80
C ALA A 47 44.90 -28.86 10.11
N TYR A 48 43.75 -29.53 10.13
CA TYR A 48 43.04 -29.80 11.38
C TYR A 48 44.01 -30.43 12.37
N THR A 49 44.04 -29.86 13.57
CA THR A 49 44.89 -30.37 14.64
C THR A 49 44.05 -31.25 15.55
N LYS A 50 44.56 -32.43 15.88
CA LYS A 50 43.92 -33.35 16.82
C LYS A 50 44.56 -33.24 18.19
N SER A 51 43.77 -32.92 19.20
CA SER A 51 44.18 -32.88 20.60
C SER A 51 43.18 -33.65 21.46
N GLY A 52 43.59 -34.83 21.93
CA GLY A 52 42.72 -35.77 22.62
C GLY A 52 41.54 -36.22 21.77
N ASP A 53 40.33 -36.01 22.29
CA ASP A 53 39.06 -36.33 21.62
C ASP A 53 38.59 -35.25 20.64
N PHE A 54 39.27 -34.10 20.58
CA PHE A 54 38.84 -32.95 19.77
C PHE A 54 39.72 -32.78 18.53
N MET A 55 39.07 -32.44 17.42
CA MET A 55 39.70 -31.95 16.20
C MET A 55 39.33 -30.50 16.01
N TYR A 56 40.31 -29.64 15.72
CA TYR A 56 40.10 -28.21 15.70
C TYR A 56 40.88 -27.49 14.60
N SER A 57 40.37 -26.32 14.22
CA SER A 57 41.01 -25.34 13.32
C SER A 57 41.40 -24.08 14.10
N LEU A 58 42.28 -23.26 13.52
CA LEU A 58 42.62 -21.95 14.08
C LEU A 58 41.82 -20.86 13.37
N THR A 59 41.12 -20.04 14.14
CA THR A 59 40.45 -18.82 13.65
C THR A 59 41.48 -17.81 13.13
N HIS A 60 41.01 -16.78 12.41
CA HIS A 60 41.85 -15.70 11.91
C HIS A 60 42.76 -15.06 12.98
N ASP A 61 42.28 -14.92 14.21
CA ASP A 61 43.00 -14.34 15.35
C ASP A 61 43.78 -15.39 16.17
N GLY A 62 43.89 -16.63 15.66
CA GLY A 62 44.69 -17.70 16.23
C GLY A 62 44.08 -18.35 17.46
N LYS A 63 42.74 -18.34 17.60
CA LYS A 63 41.98 -19.07 18.62
C LYS A 63 41.48 -20.39 18.07
N VAL A 64 40.97 -21.24 18.96
CA VAL A 64 40.51 -22.58 18.60
C VAL A 64 39.02 -22.57 18.25
N CYS A 65 38.70 -23.05 17.05
CA CYS A 65 37.36 -23.51 16.65
C CYS A 65 37.33 -25.03 16.67
N ILE A 66 36.48 -25.62 17.51
CA ILE A 66 36.28 -27.08 17.51
C ILE A 66 35.45 -27.47 16.29
N GLU A 67 35.98 -28.39 15.49
CA GLU A 67 35.37 -28.82 14.23
C GLU A 67 34.76 -30.22 14.31
N ASP A 68 35.27 -31.07 15.22
CA ASP A 68 34.76 -32.41 15.48
C ASP A 68 35.13 -32.89 16.88
N CYS A 69 34.34 -33.82 17.41
CA CYS A 69 34.57 -34.47 18.71
C CYS A 69 34.28 -35.97 18.61
N THR A 70 35.29 -36.79 18.91
CA THR A 70 35.17 -38.25 18.91
C THR A 70 34.96 -38.84 20.31
N SER A 71 34.60 -38.01 21.29
CA SER A 71 34.41 -38.47 22.66
C SER A 71 33.20 -39.40 22.77
N THR A 72 33.30 -40.41 23.64
CA THR A 72 32.21 -41.37 23.93
C THR A 72 31.63 -41.19 25.34
N ALA A 73 32.01 -40.10 26.02
CA ALA A 73 31.53 -39.81 27.36
C ALA A 73 30.06 -39.37 27.34
N GLU A 74 29.26 -39.82 28.30
CA GLU A 74 27.88 -39.33 28.43
C GLU A 74 27.80 -37.86 28.88
N ASN A 75 28.84 -37.36 29.57
CA ASN A 75 28.94 -35.98 30.05
C ASN A 75 30.18 -35.34 29.44
N LEU A 76 29.98 -34.55 28.39
CA LEU A 76 31.06 -33.83 27.71
C LEU A 76 31.31 -32.49 28.39
N VAL A 77 32.57 -32.18 28.66
CA VAL A 77 33.01 -30.84 29.05
C VAL A 77 33.93 -30.33 27.97
N ILE A 78 33.51 -29.27 27.29
CA ILE A 78 34.35 -28.60 26.29
C ILE A 78 35.46 -27.85 27.07
N PRO A 79 36.74 -28.04 26.71
CA PRO A 79 37.85 -27.44 27.46
C PRO A 79 37.97 -25.94 27.17
N ASP A 80 38.39 -25.14 28.16
CA ASP A 80 38.68 -23.71 27.96
C ASP A 80 39.85 -23.47 26.98
N THR A 81 40.76 -24.46 26.89
CA THR A 81 41.94 -24.41 26.03
C THR A 81 42.25 -25.77 25.42
N LEU A 82 42.68 -25.80 24.16
CA LEU A 82 43.31 -26.95 23.51
C LEU A 82 44.74 -26.57 23.13
N ASP A 83 45.70 -27.42 23.49
CA ASP A 83 47.14 -27.21 23.27
C ASP A 83 47.65 -25.83 23.74
N GLY A 84 47.06 -25.29 24.81
CA GLY A 84 47.40 -23.99 25.40
C GLY A 84 46.76 -22.78 24.70
N ILE A 85 45.92 -23.01 23.69
CA ILE A 85 45.20 -21.97 22.93
C ILE A 85 43.75 -21.96 23.39
N ALA A 86 43.17 -20.78 23.62
CA ALA A 86 41.78 -20.66 24.08
C ALA A 86 40.78 -21.17 23.03
N VAL A 87 39.80 -21.96 23.49
CA VAL A 87 38.65 -22.41 22.70
C VAL A 87 37.58 -21.34 22.73
N THR A 88 37.32 -20.73 21.58
CA THR A 88 36.38 -19.61 21.46
C THR A 88 35.18 -19.93 20.57
N GLU A 89 35.29 -20.94 19.70
CA GLU A 89 34.25 -21.25 18.70
C GLU A 89 33.90 -22.73 18.66
N LEU A 90 32.61 -23.01 18.41
CA LEU A 90 32.09 -24.34 18.08
C LEU A 90 31.59 -24.34 16.63
N GLY A 91 32.31 -25.03 15.75
CA GLY A 91 31.94 -25.23 14.35
C GLY A 91 30.71 -26.13 14.18
N ARG A 92 30.23 -26.26 12.93
CA ARG A 92 29.00 -27.00 12.58
C ARG A 92 28.97 -28.43 13.12
N SER A 93 30.10 -29.13 13.08
CA SER A 93 30.22 -30.54 13.49
C SER A 93 30.95 -30.71 14.81
N ALA A 94 31.08 -29.65 15.63
CA ALA A 94 31.89 -29.64 16.85
C ALA A 94 31.58 -30.77 17.86
N LEU A 95 30.36 -31.32 17.80
CA LEU A 95 29.88 -32.39 18.68
C LEU A 95 29.62 -33.71 17.93
N GLY A 96 30.28 -33.87 16.78
CA GLY A 96 30.12 -35.01 15.87
C GLY A 96 29.17 -34.71 14.71
N SER A 97 29.24 -35.56 13.69
CA SER A 97 28.40 -35.50 12.48
C SER A 97 27.56 -36.76 12.25
N ASP A 98 27.55 -37.67 13.23
CA ASP A 98 26.88 -38.96 13.16
C ASP A 98 25.75 -39.07 14.21
N HIS A 99 24.50 -39.08 13.74
CA HIS A 99 23.29 -39.17 14.57
C HIS A 99 23.19 -40.49 15.36
N GLU A 100 23.79 -41.58 14.86
CA GLU A 100 23.67 -42.92 15.47
C GLU A 100 24.67 -43.15 16.59
N ASN A 101 25.76 -42.36 16.61
CA ASN A 101 26.88 -42.55 17.53
C ASN A 101 26.98 -41.49 18.63
N SER A 102 26.03 -40.55 18.73
CA SER A 102 26.08 -39.55 19.79
C SER A 102 25.79 -40.17 21.16
N THR A 103 26.74 -40.04 22.08
CA THR A 103 26.63 -40.56 23.46
C THR A 103 26.28 -39.47 24.48
N PHE A 104 26.32 -38.19 24.09
CA PHE A 104 26.21 -37.06 25.00
C PHE A 104 24.80 -36.92 25.56
N LYS A 105 24.67 -37.11 26.88
CA LYS A 105 23.49 -36.75 27.67
C LYS A 105 23.58 -35.34 28.21
N THR A 106 24.80 -34.89 28.54
CA THR A 106 25.07 -33.51 28.94
C THR A 106 26.29 -32.94 28.22
N VAL A 107 26.23 -31.65 27.88
CA VAL A 107 27.35 -30.88 27.31
C VAL A 107 27.56 -29.63 28.15
N THR A 108 28.79 -29.39 28.61
CA THR A 108 29.18 -28.17 29.33
C THR A 108 30.04 -27.28 28.46
N ILE A 109 29.58 -26.06 28.21
CA ILE A 109 30.23 -25.02 27.41
C ILE A 109 31.06 -24.13 28.36
N PRO A 110 32.38 -23.94 28.13
CA PRO A 110 33.23 -23.09 28.94
C PRO A 110 32.94 -21.60 28.71
N ALA A 111 33.38 -20.76 29.64
CA ALA A 111 33.19 -19.30 29.53
C ALA A 111 34.02 -18.67 28.40
N SER A 112 35.02 -19.38 27.89
CA SER A 112 35.86 -18.94 26.78
C SER A 112 35.16 -18.97 25.42
N VAL A 113 34.08 -19.76 25.26
CA VAL A 113 33.32 -19.85 24.01
C VAL A 113 32.45 -18.61 23.82
N THR A 114 32.69 -17.92 22.72
CA THR A 114 32.02 -16.67 22.33
C THR A 114 31.22 -16.83 21.03
N TYR A 115 31.37 -17.95 20.31
CA TYR A 115 30.60 -18.25 19.11
C TYR A 115 30.21 -19.72 19.03
N ILE A 116 28.98 -19.97 18.58
CA ILE A 116 28.43 -21.27 18.27
C ILE A 116 27.87 -21.18 16.85
N SER A 117 28.23 -22.13 15.98
CA SER A 117 27.79 -22.14 14.59
C SER A 117 26.27 -22.02 14.46
N ALA A 118 25.84 -21.19 13.52
CA ALA A 118 24.43 -21.02 13.18
C ALA A 118 23.77 -22.33 12.70
N ASP A 119 24.54 -23.28 12.15
CA ASP A 119 24.06 -24.61 11.76
C ASP A 119 23.77 -25.54 12.94
N ASN A 120 23.98 -25.06 14.17
CA ASN A 120 23.64 -25.72 15.41
C ASN A 120 24.36 -27.09 15.61
N PRO A 121 25.53 -27.11 16.27
CA PRO A 121 26.29 -28.35 16.46
C PRO A 121 25.59 -29.40 17.33
N PHE A 122 24.47 -29.05 17.98
CA PHE A 122 23.72 -29.96 18.84
C PHE A 122 22.74 -30.85 18.06
N VAL A 123 22.53 -30.61 16.75
CA VAL A 123 21.59 -31.39 15.90
C VAL A 123 21.90 -32.89 15.88
N PHE A 124 23.18 -33.26 15.96
CA PHE A 124 23.63 -34.65 15.99
C PHE A 124 23.59 -35.26 17.40
N CYS A 125 23.33 -34.47 18.44
CA CYS A 125 23.34 -34.93 19.83
C CYS A 125 22.04 -35.62 20.23
N THR A 126 21.73 -36.77 19.63
CA THR A 126 20.43 -37.47 19.72
C THR A 126 20.03 -37.97 21.13
N ASN A 127 20.97 -38.01 22.08
CA ASN A 127 20.74 -38.40 23.47
C ASN A 127 20.74 -37.22 24.46
N LEU A 128 20.83 -35.97 23.97
CA LEU A 128 21.07 -34.80 24.80
C LEU A 128 19.87 -34.43 25.65
N THR A 129 20.08 -34.35 26.97
CA THR A 129 19.04 -34.01 27.96
C THR A 129 19.26 -32.66 28.62
N GLU A 130 20.49 -32.15 28.62
CA GLU A 130 20.87 -30.94 29.35
C GLU A 130 22.11 -30.27 28.71
N ILE A 131 22.07 -28.95 28.54
CA ILE A 131 23.23 -28.12 28.21
C ILE A 131 23.56 -27.23 29.42
N LYS A 132 24.84 -27.12 29.74
CA LYS A 132 25.36 -26.25 30.80
C LYS A 132 26.29 -25.21 30.20
N VAL A 133 26.27 -24.01 30.78
CA VAL A 133 27.23 -22.96 30.46
C VAL A 133 27.97 -22.59 31.75
N ALA A 134 29.31 -22.54 31.68
CA ALA A 134 30.14 -22.20 32.82
C ALA A 134 29.86 -20.77 33.33
N GLU A 135 30.03 -20.57 34.64
CA GLU A 135 29.92 -19.23 35.23
C GLU A 135 30.91 -18.26 34.58
N GLY A 136 30.45 -17.03 34.33
CA GLY A 136 31.27 -15.98 33.72
C GLY A 136 31.26 -15.94 32.18
N SER A 137 30.52 -16.83 31.50
CA SER A 137 30.31 -16.68 30.05
C SER A 137 29.65 -15.33 29.73
N ALA A 138 30.24 -14.60 28.78
CA ALA A 138 29.78 -13.30 28.33
C ALA A 138 28.63 -13.40 27.31
N ASP A 139 28.63 -14.44 26.49
CA ASP A 139 27.77 -14.53 25.29
C ASP A 139 26.62 -15.54 25.44
N PHE A 140 26.74 -16.52 26.35
CA PHE A 140 25.77 -17.59 26.49
C PHE A 140 25.31 -17.77 27.94
N CYS A 141 24.12 -18.35 28.08
CA CYS A 141 23.65 -18.87 29.36
C CYS A 141 22.83 -20.14 29.15
N ALA A 142 22.74 -20.97 30.19
CA ALA A 142 21.81 -22.09 30.23
C ALA A 142 20.84 -21.92 31.40
N GLU A 143 19.55 -22.14 31.13
CA GLU A 143 18.51 -22.19 32.15
C GLU A 143 17.70 -23.46 31.98
N ASP A 144 17.50 -24.20 33.07
CA ASP A 144 16.84 -25.51 33.06
C ASP A 144 17.40 -26.48 31.98
N GLY A 145 18.70 -26.39 31.72
CA GLY A 145 19.38 -27.21 30.71
C GLY A 145 19.17 -26.78 29.26
N ILE A 146 18.49 -25.66 29.00
CA ILE A 146 18.24 -25.10 27.66
C ILE A 146 19.26 -23.99 27.41
N LEU A 147 19.81 -23.96 26.20
CA LEU A 147 20.83 -23.00 25.80
C LEU A 147 20.22 -21.75 25.17
N TYR A 148 20.65 -20.59 25.67
CA TYR A 148 20.28 -19.27 25.17
C TYR A 148 21.53 -18.42 24.94
N ASN A 149 21.35 -17.32 24.20
CA ASN A 149 22.29 -16.21 24.32
C ASN A 149 22.23 -15.59 25.73
N LYS A 150 23.21 -14.74 26.07
CA LYS A 150 23.36 -14.21 27.42
C LYS A 150 22.11 -13.52 27.96
N ASP A 151 21.46 -12.74 27.10
CA ASP A 151 20.31 -11.90 27.45
C ASP A 151 18.97 -12.66 27.34
N LYS A 152 18.99 -13.94 26.94
CA LYS A 152 17.80 -14.77 26.66
C LYS A 152 16.84 -14.14 25.66
N THR A 153 17.39 -13.44 24.68
CA THR A 153 16.64 -12.96 23.51
C THR A 153 16.66 -13.97 22.37
N GLU A 154 17.53 -14.98 22.42
CA GLU A 154 17.62 -16.06 21.44
C GLU A 154 17.65 -17.41 22.14
N ILE A 155 16.79 -18.34 21.71
CA ILE A 155 16.92 -19.75 22.07
C ILE A 155 17.78 -20.45 21.01
N ILE A 156 18.89 -21.04 21.46
CA ILE A 156 19.91 -21.64 20.58
C ILE A 156 19.67 -23.13 20.45
N CYS A 157 19.42 -23.82 21.57
CA CYS A 157 19.15 -25.26 21.56
C CYS A 157 18.30 -25.68 22.76
N TYR A 158 17.19 -26.33 22.45
CA TYR A 158 16.42 -27.16 23.35
C TYR A 158 16.89 -28.62 23.19
N PRO A 159 17.39 -29.29 24.24
CA PRO A 159 17.91 -30.66 24.10
C PRO A 159 16.82 -31.65 23.63
N CYS A 160 17.09 -32.43 22.58
CA CYS A 160 16.12 -33.32 21.94
C CYS A 160 15.50 -34.36 22.90
N CYS A 161 16.25 -34.82 23.91
CA CYS A 161 15.81 -35.78 24.91
C CYS A 161 15.41 -35.13 26.25
N LYS A 162 15.35 -33.80 26.35
CA LYS A 162 14.84 -33.13 27.56
C LYS A 162 13.36 -33.50 27.76
N LYS A 163 13.07 -34.11 28.91
CA LYS A 163 11.71 -34.53 29.27
C LYS A 163 10.83 -33.31 29.53
N GLY A 164 9.59 -33.39 29.02
CA GLY A 164 8.59 -32.35 29.20
C GLY A 164 7.56 -32.46 28.09
N ASP A 165 6.30 -32.42 28.49
CA ASP A 165 5.16 -32.49 27.56
C ASP A 165 4.87 -31.12 26.94
N SER A 166 5.10 -30.05 27.72
CA SER A 166 4.88 -28.67 27.35
C SER A 166 6.09 -27.79 27.66
N PHE A 167 6.32 -26.77 26.86
CA PHE A 167 7.34 -25.75 27.10
C PHE A 167 6.83 -24.36 26.75
N ALA A 168 7.06 -23.37 27.62
CA ALA A 168 6.79 -21.97 27.30
C ALA A 168 8.10 -21.27 26.98
N ILE A 169 8.25 -20.81 25.74
CA ILE A 169 9.41 -19.99 25.37
C ILE A 169 9.30 -18.67 26.16
N PRO A 170 10.37 -18.20 26.83
CA PRO A 170 10.33 -16.98 27.64
C PRO A 170 9.92 -15.73 26.84
N ASP A 171 9.17 -14.83 27.46
CA ASP A 171 8.72 -13.57 26.85
C ASP A 171 9.87 -12.62 26.43
N THR A 172 11.11 -12.88 26.85
CA THR A 172 12.29 -12.14 26.40
C THR A 172 12.78 -12.58 25.02
N VAL A 173 12.39 -13.77 24.55
CA VAL A 173 12.90 -14.37 23.32
C VAL A 173 12.30 -13.69 22.09
N LYS A 174 13.19 -13.19 21.24
CA LYS A 174 12.88 -12.57 19.94
C LYS A 174 13.19 -13.49 18.77
N LYS A 175 14.05 -14.49 18.97
CA LYS A 175 14.51 -15.39 17.89
C LYS A 175 14.59 -16.83 18.35
N VAL A 176 14.04 -17.73 17.53
CA VAL A 176 14.30 -19.17 17.57
C VAL A 176 15.34 -19.49 16.51
N CYS A 177 16.55 -19.84 16.95
CA CYS A 177 17.67 -20.14 16.06
C CYS A 177 17.44 -21.41 15.24
N ALA A 178 18.24 -21.58 14.19
CA ALA A 178 18.15 -22.74 13.33
C ALA A 178 18.27 -24.05 14.13
N SER A 179 17.40 -25.00 13.83
CA SER A 179 17.32 -26.30 14.50
C SER A 179 17.17 -26.27 16.03
N ALA A 180 16.76 -25.15 16.64
CA ALA A 180 16.71 -25.02 18.10
C ALA A 180 15.82 -26.07 18.78
N PHE A 181 14.73 -26.50 18.14
CA PHE A 181 13.83 -27.56 18.60
C PHE A 181 13.85 -28.81 17.70
N TYR A 182 14.91 -29.00 16.91
CA TYR A 182 15.01 -30.15 16.01
C TYR A 182 14.90 -31.49 16.76
N ASN A 183 14.04 -32.39 16.29
CA ASN A 183 13.80 -33.71 16.91
C ASN A 183 13.42 -33.66 18.41
N THR A 184 12.70 -32.62 18.86
CA THR A 184 12.33 -32.49 20.28
C THR A 184 11.01 -33.17 20.66
N ILE A 185 10.89 -33.50 21.94
CA ILE A 185 9.77 -34.24 22.54
C ILE A 185 8.50 -33.40 22.83
N PRO A 186 8.58 -32.14 23.32
CA PRO A 186 7.39 -31.39 23.71
C PRO A 186 6.35 -31.30 22.59
N TYR A 187 5.08 -31.54 22.93
CA TYR A 187 3.98 -31.45 21.97
C TYR A 187 3.20 -30.13 22.08
N ASP A 188 3.33 -29.41 23.20
CA ASP A 188 2.78 -28.06 23.42
C ASP A 188 3.94 -27.06 23.61
N ILE A 189 4.19 -26.19 22.62
CA ILE A 189 5.16 -25.09 22.76
C ILE A 189 4.42 -23.77 22.69
N LYS A 190 4.48 -22.99 23.78
CA LYS A 190 3.89 -21.65 23.83
C LYS A 190 4.84 -20.63 23.23
N ILE A 191 4.38 -19.98 22.17
CA ILE A 191 5.09 -18.93 21.44
C ILE A 191 4.83 -17.56 22.10
N PRO A 192 5.86 -16.75 22.38
CA PRO A 192 5.70 -15.45 23.01
C PRO A 192 5.41 -14.37 21.97
N ALA A 193 4.63 -13.35 22.34
CA ALA A 193 4.30 -12.22 21.47
C ALA A 193 5.54 -11.37 21.04
N SER A 194 6.65 -11.51 21.77
CA SER A 194 7.93 -10.86 21.46
C SER A 194 8.72 -11.54 20.34
N LEU A 195 8.28 -12.70 19.85
CA LEU A 195 8.97 -13.42 18.79
C LEU A 195 8.93 -12.64 17.47
N GLU A 196 10.11 -12.42 16.91
CA GLU A 196 10.37 -11.64 15.69
C GLU A 196 11.00 -12.50 14.57
N LYS A 197 11.62 -13.65 14.90
CA LYS A 197 12.28 -14.52 13.92
C LYS A 197 12.22 -16.02 14.26
N VAL A 198 11.91 -16.84 13.26
CA VAL A 198 12.04 -18.31 13.29
C VAL A 198 12.94 -18.74 12.13
N GLU A 199 14.08 -19.37 12.44
CA GLU A 199 15.08 -19.78 11.45
C GLU A 199 14.83 -21.19 10.89
N HIS A 200 15.63 -21.58 9.89
CA HIS A 200 15.48 -22.84 9.16
C HIS A 200 15.59 -24.07 10.09
N PHE A 201 14.76 -25.08 9.83
CA PHE A 201 14.59 -26.28 10.67
C PHE A 201 14.27 -26.05 12.16
N ALA A 202 13.92 -24.83 12.58
CA ALA A 202 13.75 -24.47 14.00
C ALA A 202 12.88 -25.47 14.78
N PHE A 203 11.79 -25.95 14.21
CA PHE A 203 10.84 -26.90 14.80
C PHE A 203 10.73 -28.19 13.97
N ALA A 204 11.70 -28.50 13.12
CA ALA A 204 11.62 -29.68 12.26
C ALA A 204 11.64 -30.99 13.06
N ASN A 205 10.84 -31.96 12.59
CA ASN A 205 10.65 -33.28 13.21
C ASN A 205 10.19 -33.22 14.68
N THR A 206 9.38 -32.22 15.04
CA THR A 206 8.80 -32.12 16.39
C THR A 206 7.47 -32.85 16.49
N ARG A 207 6.98 -33.00 17.73
CA ARG A 207 5.67 -33.58 18.06
C ARG A 207 4.58 -32.54 18.30
N LEU A 208 4.80 -31.31 17.84
CA LEU A 208 3.86 -30.20 17.98
C LEU A 208 2.50 -30.56 17.40
N SER A 209 1.43 -30.30 18.15
CA SER A 209 0.06 -30.41 17.64
C SER A 209 -0.47 -29.10 17.06
N SER A 210 -0.01 -27.97 17.60
CA SER A 210 -0.44 -26.64 17.19
C SER A 210 0.73 -25.65 17.25
N ALA A 211 0.73 -24.65 16.38
CA ALA A 211 1.66 -23.53 16.42
C ALA A 211 0.91 -22.20 16.24
N ASP A 212 0.80 -21.41 17.32
CA ASP A 212 0.10 -20.13 17.31
C ASP A 212 1.09 -18.95 17.26
N PHE A 213 1.18 -18.31 16.10
CA PHE A 213 1.98 -17.11 15.85
C PHE A 213 1.13 -15.84 15.74
N SER A 214 -0.20 -15.90 15.94
CA SER A 214 -1.12 -14.78 15.69
C SER A 214 -0.80 -13.52 16.52
N GLY A 215 -0.21 -13.71 17.71
CA GLY A 215 0.22 -12.60 18.60
C GLY A 215 1.63 -12.07 18.32
N THR A 216 2.33 -12.55 17.30
CA THR A 216 3.73 -12.20 17.00
C THR A 216 3.85 -11.11 15.94
N LYS A 217 5.09 -10.73 15.60
CA LYS A 217 5.40 -9.79 14.50
C LYS A 217 6.25 -10.45 13.41
N LEU A 218 6.03 -11.74 13.17
CA LEU A 218 6.79 -12.47 12.15
C LEU A 218 6.45 -11.94 10.76
N GLU A 219 7.50 -11.64 9.99
CA GLU A 219 7.40 -11.27 8.57
C GLU A 219 7.74 -12.47 7.65
N TYR A 220 8.52 -13.42 8.17
CA TYR A 220 9.08 -14.54 7.40
C TYR A 220 9.03 -15.85 8.20
N LEU A 221 8.54 -16.91 7.57
CA LEU A 221 8.72 -18.29 8.05
C LEU A 221 9.79 -18.98 7.21
N SER A 222 10.86 -19.45 7.87
CA SER A 222 12.02 -19.99 7.17
C SER A 222 11.81 -21.36 6.55
N ASP A 223 12.69 -21.67 5.59
CA ASP A 223 12.76 -22.96 4.93
C ASP A 223 12.80 -24.10 5.96
N TYR A 224 11.97 -25.11 5.73
CA TYR A 224 11.88 -26.30 6.55
C TYR A 224 11.58 -26.07 8.04
N ALA A 225 11.13 -24.88 8.46
CA ALA A 225 10.97 -24.56 9.88
C ALA A 225 10.10 -25.56 10.65
N PHE A 226 9.07 -26.15 10.03
CA PHE A 226 8.18 -27.17 10.60
C PHE A 226 8.18 -28.47 9.80
N THR A 227 9.22 -28.76 9.01
CA THR A 227 9.22 -29.98 8.19
C THR A 227 9.06 -31.23 9.07
N ASN A 228 8.28 -32.20 8.62
CA ASN A 228 7.96 -33.47 9.27
C ASN A 228 7.33 -33.35 10.66
N CYS A 229 6.64 -32.25 10.97
CA CYS A 229 5.79 -32.16 12.16
C CYS A 229 4.48 -32.92 11.94
N SER A 230 4.56 -34.26 11.91
CA SER A 230 3.46 -35.16 11.55
C SER A 230 2.20 -35.11 12.43
N HIS A 231 2.25 -34.42 13.58
CA HIS A 231 1.11 -34.24 14.49
C HIS A 231 0.52 -32.83 14.43
N LEU A 232 1.15 -31.92 13.67
CA LEU A 232 0.75 -30.53 13.56
C LEU A 232 -0.54 -30.46 12.73
N ASN A 233 -1.63 -30.04 13.38
CA ASN A 233 -2.95 -29.91 12.75
C ASN A 233 -3.46 -28.48 12.72
N GLU A 234 -2.91 -27.58 13.55
CA GLU A 234 -3.32 -26.18 13.60
C GLU A 234 -2.10 -25.25 13.51
N VAL A 235 -2.15 -24.29 12.60
CA VAL A 235 -1.18 -23.20 12.50
C VAL A 235 -1.93 -21.88 12.38
N LYS A 236 -1.66 -20.94 13.30
CA LYS A 236 -2.20 -19.57 13.24
C LYS A 236 -1.10 -18.60 12.89
N LEU A 237 -1.21 -17.94 11.75
CA LEU A 237 -0.23 -16.95 11.29
C LEU A 237 -0.66 -15.54 11.71
N PRO A 238 0.28 -14.61 11.99
CA PRO A 238 -0.06 -13.20 12.12
C PRO A 238 -0.19 -12.57 10.73
N ASP A 239 -1.00 -11.50 10.63
CA ASP A 239 -1.24 -10.75 9.38
C ASP A 239 0.02 -10.07 8.81
N THR A 240 1.13 -10.08 9.57
CA THR A 240 2.43 -9.50 9.18
C THR A 240 3.28 -10.43 8.32
N VAL A 241 2.95 -11.72 8.19
CA VAL A 241 3.78 -12.65 7.39
C VAL A 241 3.64 -12.32 5.90
N GLU A 242 4.77 -12.01 5.27
CA GLU A 242 4.88 -11.73 3.84
C GLU A 242 5.46 -12.92 3.07
N HIS A 243 6.13 -13.86 3.75
CA HIS A 243 6.84 -14.95 3.09
C HIS A 243 6.77 -16.28 3.86
N ILE A 244 6.42 -17.35 3.15
CA ILE A 244 6.53 -18.74 3.61
C ILE A 244 7.64 -19.42 2.82
N GLY A 245 8.67 -19.92 3.51
CA GLY A 245 9.84 -20.56 2.93
C GLY A 245 9.58 -21.93 2.28
N GLY A 246 10.60 -22.45 1.62
CA GLY A 246 10.57 -23.76 0.97
C GLY A 246 10.49 -24.90 1.98
N GLY A 247 9.60 -25.86 1.77
CA GLY A 247 9.44 -27.01 2.65
C GLY A 247 8.99 -26.70 4.08
N THR A 248 8.54 -25.47 4.37
CA THR A 248 8.25 -25.01 5.74
C THR A 248 7.32 -25.96 6.49
N PHE A 249 6.24 -26.45 5.87
CA PHE A 249 5.29 -27.42 6.44
C PHE A 249 5.35 -28.78 5.74
N ALA A 250 6.42 -29.08 5.00
CA ALA A 250 6.54 -30.35 4.28
C ALA A 250 6.46 -31.54 5.23
N GLY A 251 5.57 -32.51 5.01
CA GLY A 251 5.37 -33.68 5.88
C GLY A 251 4.47 -33.45 7.09
N CYS A 252 3.77 -32.31 7.18
CA CYS A 252 2.76 -32.05 8.21
C CYS A 252 1.41 -32.70 7.83
N GLY A 253 1.37 -34.04 7.80
CA GLY A 253 0.24 -34.78 7.25
C GLY A 253 -1.11 -34.68 8.00
N GLN A 254 -1.17 -34.01 9.16
CA GLN A 254 -2.41 -33.72 9.88
C GLN A 254 -2.90 -32.27 9.69
N LEU A 255 -2.16 -31.44 8.95
CA LEU A 255 -2.57 -30.08 8.63
C LEU A 255 -3.58 -30.12 7.48
N GLU A 256 -4.86 -30.11 7.81
CA GLU A 256 -5.99 -30.23 6.87
C GLU A 256 -6.52 -28.87 6.40
N GLU A 257 -6.29 -27.81 7.18
CA GLU A 257 -6.66 -26.43 6.85
C GLU A 257 -5.57 -25.44 7.26
N ILE A 258 -5.48 -24.32 6.55
CA ILE A 258 -4.64 -23.18 6.94
C ILE A 258 -5.22 -21.88 6.38
N THR A 259 -5.25 -20.83 7.22
CA THR A 259 -5.55 -19.47 6.77
C THR A 259 -4.26 -18.75 6.43
N LEU A 260 -4.12 -18.32 5.16
CA LEU A 260 -2.98 -17.54 4.69
C LEU A 260 -3.25 -16.04 4.90
N PRO A 261 -2.26 -15.25 5.33
CA PRO A 261 -2.45 -13.83 5.64
C PRO A 261 -2.57 -12.98 4.36
N GLU A 262 -3.41 -11.94 4.42
CA GLU A 262 -3.76 -11.08 3.26
C GLU A 262 -2.56 -10.33 2.65
N LYS A 263 -1.43 -10.20 3.36
CA LYS A 263 -0.20 -9.55 2.88
C LYS A 263 0.86 -10.52 2.34
N LEU A 264 0.55 -11.81 2.28
CA LEU A 264 1.48 -12.84 1.84
C LEU A 264 1.92 -12.61 0.38
N GLN A 265 3.22 -12.47 0.14
CA GLN A 265 3.78 -12.21 -1.18
C GLN A 265 4.30 -13.49 -1.86
N THR A 266 4.92 -14.39 -1.11
CA THR A 266 5.59 -15.57 -1.68
C THR A 266 5.38 -16.85 -0.87
N ILE A 267 5.17 -17.96 -1.58
CA ILE A 267 5.09 -19.30 -1.03
C ILE A 267 6.18 -20.17 -1.65
N GLY A 268 7.05 -20.74 -0.82
CA GLY A 268 8.23 -21.46 -1.26
C GLY A 268 7.96 -22.83 -1.87
N GLN A 269 8.96 -23.34 -2.59
CA GLN A 269 8.95 -24.68 -3.16
C GLN A 269 8.71 -25.76 -2.08
N TYR A 270 7.84 -26.73 -2.32
CA TYR A 270 7.44 -27.77 -1.37
C TYR A 270 6.84 -27.28 -0.04
N ALA A 271 6.45 -26.00 0.09
CA ALA A 271 6.02 -25.42 1.37
C ALA A 271 4.98 -26.26 2.12
N PHE A 272 4.01 -26.86 1.41
CA PHE A 272 2.95 -27.72 1.96
C PHE A 272 2.94 -29.11 1.31
N PHE A 273 4.10 -29.61 0.90
CA PHE A 273 4.25 -30.99 0.41
C PHE A 273 3.90 -32.01 1.50
N ASP A 274 3.22 -33.12 1.16
CA ASP A 274 2.82 -34.15 2.15
C ASP A 274 2.00 -33.58 3.34
N THR A 275 1.13 -32.61 3.07
CA THR A 275 0.13 -32.10 4.04
C THR A 275 -1.22 -32.77 3.87
N GLY A 276 -2.11 -32.60 4.85
CA GLY A 276 -3.51 -33.06 4.79
C GLY A 276 -4.44 -32.14 4.00
N LEU A 277 -3.92 -31.03 3.47
CA LEU A 277 -4.70 -30.03 2.74
C LEU A 277 -5.39 -30.67 1.52
N THR A 278 -6.67 -30.36 1.35
CA THR A 278 -7.43 -30.70 0.13
C THR A 278 -7.81 -29.48 -0.69
N GLU A 279 -7.85 -28.32 -0.04
CA GLU A 279 -8.09 -27.04 -0.67
C GLU A 279 -7.28 -25.94 0.03
N VAL A 280 -7.01 -24.85 -0.68
CA VAL A 280 -6.35 -23.67 -0.10
C VAL A 280 -6.82 -22.40 -0.79
N VAL A 281 -7.09 -21.36 0.00
CA VAL A 281 -7.36 -20.00 -0.47
C VAL A 281 -6.05 -19.23 -0.51
N ILE A 282 -5.66 -18.78 -1.70
CA ILE A 282 -4.44 -18.01 -1.95
C ILE A 282 -4.82 -16.51 -2.03
N PRO A 283 -4.28 -15.66 -1.14
CA PRO A 283 -4.52 -14.21 -1.18
C PRO A 283 -4.04 -13.55 -2.47
N ASP A 284 -4.72 -12.46 -2.86
CA ASP A 284 -4.42 -11.70 -4.09
C ASP A 284 -3.03 -11.03 -4.09
N SER A 285 -2.46 -10.84 -2.91
CA SER A 285 -1.11 -10.30 -2.72
C SER A 285 0.00 -11.28 -3.13
N VAL A 286 -0.30 -12.58 -3.28
CA VAL A 286 0.70 -13.58 -3.65
C VAL A 286 1.13 -13.39 -5.10
N THR A 287 2.41 -13.16 -5.30
CA THR A 287 3.02 -12.95 -6.63
C THR A 287 3.82 -14.16 -7.11
N SER A 288 4.21 -15.07 -6.22
CA SER A 288 5.02 -16.25 -6.54
C SER A 288 4.69 -17.46 -5.67
N ILE A 289 4.55 -18.62 -6.31
CA ILE A 289 4.33 -19.93 -5.68
C ILE A 289 5.36 -20.91 -6.25
N GLY A 290 6.17 -21.51 -5.39
CA GLY A 290 7.24 -22.42 -5.79
C GLY A 290 6.75 -23.81 -6.22
N TYR A 291 7.62 -24.53 -6.93
CA TYR A 291 7.34 -25.89 -7.42
C TYR A 291 6.80 -26.81 -6.32
N CYS A 292 5.75 -27.57 -6.65
CA CYS A 292 5.15 -28.56 -5.74
C CYS A 292 4.79 -28.03 -4.34
N ALA A 293 4.55 -26.72 -4.20
CA ALA A 293 4.13 -26.11 -2.93
C ALA A 293 2.85 -26.72 -2.37
N PHE A 294 1.84 -27.03 -3.19
CA PHE A 294 0.53 -27.54 -2.77
C PHE A 294 0.08 -28.76 -3.55
N GLY A 295 -0.73 -29.63 -2.94
CA GLY A 295 -1.39 -30.73 -3.63
C GLY A 295 -0.47 -31.88 -4.07
N TYR A 296 0.72 -31.98 -3.48
CA TYR A 296 1.69 -33.05 -3.75
C TYR A 296 1.96 -33.89 -2.51
N TYR A 297 2.17 -35.19 -2.71
CA TYR A 297 2.48 -36.14 -1.64
C TYR A 297 3.47 -37.22 -2.10
N THR A 298 4.11 -37.90 -1.14
CA THR A 298 4.96 -39.06 -1.39
C THR A 298 4.08 -40.28 -1.69
N SER A 299 4.21 -40.83 -2.89
CA SER A 299 3.49 -42.05 -3.29
C SER A 299 3.79 -43.25 -2.39
N SER A 300 2.90 -44.24 -2.38
CA SER A 300 3.06 -45.48 -1.61
C SER A 300 4.30 -46.31 -1.96
N SER A 301 4.98 -46.03 -3.09
CA SER A 301 6.26 -46.62 -3.46
C SER A 301 7.47 -45.88 -2.86
N GLY A 302 7.25 -44.76 -2.18
CA GLY A 302 8.23 -44.04 -1.38
C GLY A 302 9.31 -43.28 -2.16
N GLN A 303 9.14 -43.07 -3.48
CA GLN A 303 10.20 -42.52 -4.33
C GLN A 303 9.79 -41.37 -5.27
N VAL A 304 8.49 -41.12 -5.47
CA VAL A 304 8.04 -40.08 -6.43
C VAL A 304 6.92 -39.24 -5.82
N ALA A 305 7.06 -37.92 -5.95
CA ALA A 305 6.02 -36.94 -5.68
C ALA A 305 4.84 -37.18 -6.63
N SER A 306 3.67 -37.50 -6.09
CA SER A 306 2.43 -37.67 -6.83
C SER A 306 1.50 -36.50 -6.58
N LYS A 307 0.85 -36.02 -7.63
CA LYS A 307 -0.13 -34.94 -7.56
C LYS A 307 -1.48 -35.47 -7.10
N ASN A 308 -2.17 -34.72 -6.24
CA ASN A 308 -3.58 -34.91 -5.94
C ASN A 308 -4.42 -34.14 -6.98
N GLU A 309 -4.96 -34.84 -7.98
CA GLU A 309 -5.79 -34.23 -9.02
C GLU A 309 -7.09 -33.59 -8.50
N ALA A 310 -7.54 -33.98 -7.30
CA ALA A 310 -8.73 -33.41 -6.66
C ALA A 310 -8.43 -32.18 -5.79
N PHE A 311 -7.16 -31.78 -5.64
CA PHE A 311 -6.79 -30.62 -4.84
C PHE A 311 -7.36 -29.34 -5.48
N THR A 312 -7.99 -28.49 -4.66
CA THR A 312 -8.62 -27.25 -5.12
C THR A 312 -7.81 -26.03 -4.70
N ILE A 313 -7.51 -25.16 -5.66
CA ILE A 313 -6.84 -23.89 -5.44
C ILE A 313 -7.85 -22.78 -5.68
N VAL A 314 -8.02 -21.92 -4.69
CA VAL A 314 -8.88 -20.74 -4.78
C VAL A 314 -8.01 -19.50 -4.87
N GLY A 315 -8.30 -18.60 -5.79
CA GLY A 315 -7.63 -17.30 -5.87
C GLY A 315 -8.03 -16.53 -7.13
N ARG A 316 -7.54 -15.30 -7.28
CA ARG A 316 -7.89 -14.46 -8.44
C ARG A 316 -7.52 -15.09 -9.78
N GLN A 317 -8.46 -15.02 -10.73
CA GLN A 317 -8.25 -15.44 -12.12
C GLN A 317 -7.08 -14.66 -12.75
N GLY A 318 -6.13 -15.38 -13.35
CA GLY A 318 -4.91 -14.79 -13.92
C GLY A 318 -3.85 -14.35 -12.90
N GLY A 319 -4.11 -14.48 -11.59
CA GLY A 319 -3.12 -14.28 -10.53
C GLY A 319 -2.20 -15.49 -10.32
N ALA A 320 -1.29 -15.41 -9.34
CA ALA A 320 -0.33 -16.48 -9.06
C ALA A 320 -1.00 -17.83 -8.77
N ALA A 321 -2.14 -17.83 -8.07
CA ALA A 321 -2.94 -19.03 -7.80
C ALA A 321 -3.43 -19.73 -9.08
N SER A 322 -4.00 -18.93 -10.00
CA SER A 322 -4.53 -19.42 -11.28
C SER A 322 -3.43 -19.95 -12.20
N VAL A 323 -2.28 -19.26 -12.22
CA VAL A 323 -1.07 -19.70 -12.94
C VAL A 323 -0.57 -21.01 -12.36
N TYR A 324 -0.36 -21.07 -11.04
CA TYR A 324 0.14 -22.26 -10.36
C TYR A 324 -0.79 -23.46 -10.59
N ALA A 325 -2.11 -23.30 -10.52
CA ALA A 325 -3.06 -24.40 -10.73
C ALA A 325 -2.90 -25.14 -12.08
N HIS A 326 -2.35 -24.46 -13.10
CA HIS A 326 -2.21 -24.96 -14.47
C HIS A 326 -0.77 -24.93 -15.00
N ASP A 327 0.20 -24.67 -14.12
CA ASP A 327 1.60 -24.53 -14.48
C ASP A 327 2.19 -25.82 -15.05
N LYS A 328 3.17 -25.70 -15.95
CA LYS A 328 3.82 -26.86 -16.57
C LYS A 328 5.27 -26.55 -16.94
N ASP A 329 6.13 -27.52 -16.69
CA ASP A 329 7.55 -27.48 -16.98
C ASP A 329 7.96 -28.84 -17.54
N SER A 330 8.28 -28.87 -18.85
CA SER A 330 8.61 -30.09 -19.57
C SER A 330 9.98 -30.65 -19.20
N ASP A 331 10.87 -29.83 -18.66
CA ASP A 331 12.24 -30.24 -18.37
C ASP A 331 12.30 -31.05 -17.06
N TYR A 332 11.31 -30.85 -16.19
CA TYR A 332 11.17 -31.56 -14.91
C TYR A 332 9.98 -32.54 -14.83
N ASP A 333 9.32 -32.85 -15.95
CA ASP A 333 8.08 -33.67 -15.99
C ASP A 333 7.01 -33.17 -14.99
N TYR A 334 6.95 -31.85 -14.84
CA TYR A 334 6.11 -31.15 -13.89
C TYR A 334 4.90 -30.57 -14.64
N GLN A 335 3.70 -30.96 -14.20
CA GLN A 335 2.47 -30.41 -14.75
C GLN A 335 1.39 -30.35 -13.67
N ASN A 336 1.04 -29.14 -13.28
CA ASN A 336 -0.15 -28.87 -12.49
C ASN A 336 -1.40 -28.96 -13.38
N SER A 337 -2.45 -29.49 -12.76
CA SER A 337 -3.80 -29.55 -13.34
C SER A 337 -4.76 -29.70 -12.16
N PHE A 338 -4.61 -28.80 -11.19
CA PHE A 338 -5.44 -28.76 -10.00
C PHE A 338 -6.81 -28.19 -10.35
N SER A 339 -7.81 -28.48 -9.51
CA SER A 339 -9.09 -27.77 -9.62
C SER A 339 -8.85 -26.32 -9.22
N PHE A 340 -9.36 -25.38 -10.01
CA PHE A 340 -9.26 -23.96 -9.71
C PHE A 340 -10.65 -23.36 -9.58
N MET A 341 -10.84 -22.51 -8.58
CA MET A 341 -12.04 -21.71 -8.39
C MET A 341 -11.64 -20.25 -8.18
N THR A 342 -12.40 -19.32 -8.73
CA THR A 342 -12.30 -17.93 -8.30
C THR A 342 -12.86 -17.79 -6.86
N PRO A 343 -12.51 -16.72 -6.12
CA PRO A 343 -13.10 -16.49 -4.80
C PRO A 343 -14.63 -16.45 -4.86
N GLU A 344 -15.20 -15.93 -5.95
CA GLU A 344 -16.65 -15.89 -6.15
C GLU A 344 -17.24 -17.29 -6.35
N GLU A 345 -16.63 -18.15 -7.17
CA GLU A 345 -17.09 -19.53 -7.37
C GLU A 345 -16.96 -20.35 -6.09
N TYR A 346 -15.89 -20.12 -5.33
CA TYR A 346 -15.67 -20.76 -4.04
C TYR A 346 -16.70 -20.31 -3.00
N GLU A 347 -17.02 -19.01 -2.95
CA GLU A 347 -18.07 -18.49 -2.08
C GLU A 347 -19.44 -19.04 -2.48
N GLU A 348 -19.75 -19.13 -3.78
CA GLU A 348 -20.98 -19.76 -4.27
C GLU A 348 -21.06 -21.24 -3.89
N LYS A 349 -19.96 -22.00 -4.04
CA LYS A 349 -19.85 -23.40 -3.55
C LYS A 349 -20.16 -23.46 -2.04
N LEU A 350 -19.54 -22.60 -1.23
CA LEU A 350 -19.77 -22.56 0.21
C LEU A 350 -21.24 -22.24 0.54
N VAL A 351 -21.85 -21.29 -0.17
CA VAL A 351 -23.27 -20.94 -0.01
C VAL A 351 -24.17 -22.12 -0.41
N GLU A 352 -23.89 -22.83 -1.50
CA GLU A 352 -24.64 -24.01 -1.94
C GLU A 352 -24.52 -25.17 -0.93
N GLU A 353 -23.32 -25.46 -0.45
CA GLU A 353 -23.07 -26.46 0.60
C GLU A 353 -23.78 -26.11 1.91
N GLN A 354 -23.85 -24.83 2.26
CA GLN A 354 -24.60 -24.32 3.41
C GLN A 354 -26.12 -24.40 3.20
N ALA A 355 -26.61 -24.08 2.00
CA ALA A 355 -28.01 -24.19 1.63
C ALA A 355 -28.50 -25.65 1.65
N LEU A 356 -27.65 -26.61 1.26
CA LEU A 356 -27.96 -28.04 1.36
C LEU A 356 -28.12 -28.52 2.82
N ASN A 357 -27.57 -27.79 3.78
CA ASN A 357 -27.64 -28.07 5.22
C ASN A 357 -28.60 -27.13 5.97
N SER A 358 -29.42 -26.34 5.26
CA SER A 358 -30.32 -25.36 5.85
C SER A 358 -31.52 -26.01 6.55
N THR A 359 -32.15 -25.26 7.47
CA THR A 359 -33.42 -25.58 8.11
C THR A 359 -34.41 -24.45 7.90
N LYS A 360 -35.68 -24.81 7.65
CA LYS A 360 -36.78 -23.84 7.54
C LYS A 360 -37.51 -23.70 8.88
N SER A 361 -37.66 -22.46 9.36
CA SER A 361 -38.49 -22.12 10.52
C SER A 361 -39.29 -20.84 10.26
N GLY A 362 -40.62 -20.95 10.26
CA GLY A 362 -41.52 -19.87 9.86
C GLY A 362 -41.27 -19.41 8.43
N ASP A 363 -41.13 -18.09 8.27
CA ASP A 363 -40.85 -17.43 6.99
C ASP A 363 -39.37 -17.43 6.61
N TYR A 364 -38.50 -18.09 7.38
CA TYR A 364 -37.06 -18.03 7.16
C TYR A 364 -36.45 -19.40 6.93
N GLU A 365 -35.46 -19.43 6.06
CA GLU A 365 -34.51 -20.51 5.91
C GLU A 365 -33.17 -20.07 6.49
N TYR A 366 -32.55 -20.92 7.28
CA TYR A 366 -31.33 -20.58 7.99
C TYR A 366 -30.38 -21.78 8.12
N ALA A 367 -29.09 -21.50 8.26
CA ALA A 367 -28.10 -22.49 8.69
C ALA A 367 -27.48 -22.09 10.04
N VAL A 368 -26.91 -23.07 10.74
CA VAL A 368 -26.12 -22.83 11.95
C VAL A 368 -24.65 -22.96 11.58
N ILE A 369 -23.92 -21.86 11.65
CA ILE A 369 -22.49 -21.79 11.34
C ILE A 369 -21.80 -21.37 12.64
N ASP A 370 -20.86 -22.19 13.13
CA ASP A 370 -20.14 -21.97 14.40
C ASP A 370 -21.05 -21.70 15.62
N GLY A 371 -22.26 -22.27 15.60
CA GLY A 371 -23.25 -22.13 16.68
C GLY A 371 -24.16 -20.90 16.57
N GLU A 372 -23.97 -20.04 15.57
CA GLU A 372 -24.79 -18.86 15.30
C GLU A 372 -25.73 -19.07 14.10
N VAL A 373 -26.88 -18.37 14.07
CA VAL A 373 -27.85 -18.47 12.97
C VAL A 373 -27.53 -17.47 11.86
N ALA A 374 -27.36 -18.01 10.66
CA ALA A 374 -27.23 -17.29 9.39
C ALA A 374 -28.53 -17.40 8.60
N LEU A 375 -29.20 -16.27 8.29
CA LEU A 375 -30.42 -16.28 7.48
C LEU A 375 -30.08 -16.40 5.99
N ILE A 376 -30.50 -17.49 5.38
CA ILE A 376 -30.19 -17.84 3.98
C ILE A 376 -31.29 -17.34 3.04
N PHE A 377 -32.55 -17.41 3.45
CA PHE A 377 -33.68 -17.02 2.60
C PHE A 377 -34.86 -16.51 3.41
N CYS A 378 -35.53 -15.45 2.93
CA CYS A 378 -36.80 -14.99 3.46
C CYS A 378 -37.95 -15.31 2.50
N TYR A 379 -38.94 -16.07 2.98
CA TYR A 379 -40.18 -16.40 2.29
C TYR A 379 -41.34 -15.45 2.59
N SER A 380 -41.14 -14.47 3.48
CA SER A 380 -42.22 -13.57 3.90
C SER A 380 -42.81 -12.83 2.70
N GLN A 381 -44.13 -12.68 2.71
CA GLN A 381 -44.88 -11.97 1.67
C GLN A 381 -45.40 -10.62 2.15
N GLU A 382 -44.93 -10.16 3.30
CA GLU A 382 -45.32 -8.89 3.90
C GLU A 382 -44.58 -7.72 3.22
N ASP A 383 -45.27 -6.58 3.11
CA ASP A 383 -44.67 -5.32 2.60
C ASP A 383 -43.67 -4.72 3.61
N LYS A 384 -43.83 -5.04 4.89
CA LYS A 384 -42.93 -4.62 5.97
C LYS A 384 -42.43 -5.84 6.72
N ILE A 385 -41.14 -6.14 6.61
CA ILE A 385 -40.52 -7.29 7.26
C ILE A 385 -39.68 -6.83 8.45
N THR A 386 -39.77 -7.54 9.57
CA THR A 386 -38.83 -7.39 10.70
C THR A 386 -38.02 -8.67 10.82
N VAL A 387 -36.71 -8.57 10.63
CA VAL A 387 -35.81 -9.71 10.79
C VAL A 387 -35.84 -10.15 12.26
N PRO A 388 -35.98 -11.45 12.55
CA PRO A 388 -36.07 -11.92 13.94
C PRO A 388 -34.71 -11.88 14.64
N ASP A 389 -34.67 -11.42 15.90
CA ASP A 389 -33.47 -11.47 16.75
C ASP A 389 -33.01 -12.90 17.04
N THR A 390 -33.97 -13.84 17.03
CA THR A 390 -33.73 -15.27 17.28
C THR A 390 -34.60 -16.16 16.41
N ILE A 391 -34.05 -17.30 15.97
CA ILE A 391 -34.80 -18.39 15.34
C ILE A 391 -34.53 -19.69 16.11
N ASP A 392 -35.60 -20.41 16.46
CA ASP A 392 -35.55 -21.68 17.22
C ASP A 392 -34.68 -21.59 18.50
N GLY A 393 -34.76 -20.46 19.19
CA GLY A 393 -34.01 -20.19 20.42
C GLY A 393 -32.53 -19.84 20.24
N LYS A 394 -32.05 -19.73 18.99
CA LYS A 394 -30.69 -19.30 18.66
C LYS A 394 -30.68 -17.87 18.13
N LYS A 395 -29.65 -17.10 18.47
CA LYS A 395 -29.48 -15.72 18.02
C LYS A 395 -29.16 -15.66 16.53
N VAL A 396 -29.81 -14.75 15.82
CA VAL A 396 -29.48 -14.40 14.43
C VAL A 396 -28.32 -13.40 14.46
N ASP A 397 -27.21 -13.75 13.80
CA ASP A 397 -26.00 -12.93 13.82
C ASP A 397 -25.68 -12.30 12.46
N ALA A 398 -26.14 -12.91 11.36
CA ALA A 398 -25.85 -12.44 10.02
C ALA A 398 -27.01 -12.68 9.04
N ILE A 399 -27.10 -11.82 8.02
CA ILE A 399 -27.98 -11.98 6.86
C ILE A 399 -27.11 -12.41 5.68
N TYR A 400 -27.35 -13.62 5.17
CA TYR A 400 -26.52 -14.23 4.15
C TYR A 400 -26.94 -13.88 2.72
N THR A 401 -26.09 -14.28 1.78
CA THR A 401 -26.22 -14.09 0.34
C THR A 401 -27.62 -14.41 -0.17
N ASN A 402 -28.21 -13.44 -0.89
CA ASN A 402 -29.53 -13.52 -1.52
C ASN A 402 -30.72 -13.75 -0.55
N CYS A 403 -30.54 -13.53 0.76
CA CYS A 403 -31.61 -13.70 1.74
C CYS A 403 -32.87 -12.89 1.40
N PHE A 404 -32.67 -11.64 0.97
CA PHE A 404 -33.72 -10.77 0.43
C PHE A 404 -33.44 -10.47 -1.04
N ASN A 405 -34.04 -11.24 -1.95
CA ASN A 405 -33.76 -11.13 -3.39
C ASN A 405 -34.95 -10.53 -4.18
N VAL A 406 -34.92 -10.66 -5.51
CA VAL A 406 -35.97 -10.27 -6.47
C VAL A 406 -37.40 -10.71 -6.09
N SER A 407 -37.54 -11.78 -5.30
CA SER A 407 -38.84 -12.28 -4.85
C SER A 407 -39.38 -11.56 -3.61
N CYS A 408 -38.58 -10.72 -2.95
CA CYS A 408 -38.96 -10.00 -1.75
C CYS A 408 -39.94 -8.86 -2.09
N PRO A 409 -41.19 -8.89 -1.57
CA PRO A 409 -42.17 -7.85 -1.85
C PRO A 409 -42.02 -6.62 -0.94
N ALA A 410 -41.14 -6.68 0.06
CA ALA A 410 -41.09 -5.67 1.11
C ALA A 410 -40.53 -4.33 0.63
N SER A 411 -41.25 -3.25 0.95
CA SER A 411 -40.75 -1.90 0.79
C SER A 411 -39.98 -1.38 2.01
N GLU A 412 -40.12 -2.03 3.17
CA GLU A 412 -39.40 -1.73 4.40
C GLU A 412 -38.92 -3.02 5.06
N ILE A 413 -37.62 -3.10 5.37
CA ILE A 413 -37.02 -4.19 6.13
C ILE A 413 -36.33 -3.62 7.36
N ILE A 414 -36.73 -4.11 8.54
CA ILE A 414 -36.17 -3.72 9.83
C ILE A 414 -35.16 -4.77 10.26
N ILE A 415 -33.90 -4.34 10.41
CA ILE A 415 -32.79 -5.15 10.92
C ILE A 415 -32.63 -4.84 12.42
N PRO A 416 -32.78 -5.83 13.32
CA PRO A 416 -32.64 -5.63 14.75
C PRO A 416 -31.18 -5.52 15.21
N GLU A 417 -30.98 -4.92 16.38
CA GLU A 417 -29.70 -4.94 17.08
C GLU A 417 -29.25 -6.38 17.36
N GLY A 418 -27.95 -6.63 17.19
CA GLY A 418 -27.34 -7.93 17.42
C GLY A 418 -26.86 -8.62 16.14
N ILE A 419 -27.38 -8.25 14.97
CA ILE A 419 -26.83 -8.67 13.68
C ILE A 419 -25.50 -7.94 13.47
N LYS A 420 -24.42 -8.70 13.28
CA LYS A 420 -23.05 -8.19 13.14
C LYS A 420 -22.68 -7.91 11.68
N GLU A 421 -23.27 -8.63 10.75
CA GLU A 421 -22.81 -8.61 9.36
C GLU A 421 -23.96 -8.80 8.35
N LEU A 422 -23.87 -8.04 7.26
CA LEU A 422 -24.60 -8.31 6.02
C LEU A 422 -23.61 -8.93 5.04
N LYS A 423 -23.83 -10.18 4.63
CA LYS A 423 -22.95 -10.83 3.64
C LYS A 423 -23.18 -10.25 2.25
N ARG A 424 -22.29 -10.63 1.34
CA ARG A 424 -22.38 -10.32 -0.09
C ARG A 424 -23.78 -10.58 -0.62
N ARG A 425 -24.36 -9.67 -1.42
CA ARG A 425 -25.69 -9.79 -2.03
C ARG A 425 -26.85 -10.03 -1.03
N ALA A 426 -26.72 -9.66 0.24
CA ALA A 426 -27.78 -9.89 1.25
C ALA A 426 -29.17 -9.36 0.84
N PHE A 427 -29.22 -8.22 0.11
CA PHE A 427 -30.42 -7.59 -0.44
C PHE A 427 -30.37 -7.45 -1.97
N TYR A 428 -29.58 -8.28 -2.67
CA TYR A 428 -29.39 -8.16 -4.12
C TYR A 428 -30.71 -8.26 -4.90
N GLN A 429 -30.95 -7.33 -5.82
CA GLN A 429 -32.18 -7.23 -6.59
C GLN A 429 -33.46 -7.12 -5.75
N CYS A 430 -33.40 -6.65 -4.50
CA CYS A 430 -34.58 -6.43 -3.66
C CYS A 430 -35.38 -5.19 -4.14
N GLY A 431 -35.95 -5.27 -5.34
CA GLY A 431 -36.41 -4.14 -6.15
C GLY A 431 -37.61 -3.36 -5.62
N ASN A 432 -38.26 -3.81 -4.53
CA ASN A 432 -39.34 -3.07 -3.87
C ASN A 432 -38.87 -2.26 -2.67
N LEU A 433 -37.68 -2.56 -2.13
CA LEU A 433 -37.14 -1.94 -0.92
C LEU A 433 -36.91 -0.45 -1.15
N LYS A 434 -37.52 0.41 -0.33
CA LYS A 434 -37.41 1.88 -0.45
C LYS A 434 -36.49 2.52 0.55
N LYS A 435 -36.36 1.92 1.73
CA LYS A 435 -35.50 2.43 2.78
C LYS A 435 -34.94 1.28 3.59
N ILE A 436 -33.68 1.42 3.99
CA ILE A 436 -33.07 0.55 4.99
C ILE A 436 -32.19 1.34 5.96
N THR A 437 -32.20 0.90 7.21
CA THR A 437 -31.29 1.39 8.26
C THR A 437 -30.63 0.18 8.88
N THR A 438 -29.30 0.11 8.85
CA THR A 438 -28.55 -0.94 9.57
C THR A 438 -28.25 -0.46 10.99
N PRO A 439 -28.44 -1.31 12.02
CA PRO A 439 -28.19 -0.96 13.41
C PRO A 439 -26.69 -0.81 13.72
N ALA A 440 -26.37 -0.27 14.90
CA ALA A 440 -24.98 -0.03 15.30
C ALA A 440 -24.17 -1.32 15.48
N SER A 441 -24.86 -2.46 15.65
CA SER A 441 -24.25 -3.78 15.71
C SER A 441 -23.70 -4.26 14.36
N VAL A 442 -24.22 -3.78 13.22
CA VAL A 442 -23.74 -4.21 11.89
C VAL A 442 -22.41 -3.53 11.60
N LYS A 443 -21.33 -4.31 11.65
CA LYS A 443 -19.95 -3.84 11.45
C LYS A 443 -19.45 -4.00 10.01
N THR A 444 -19.93 -5.02 9.33
CA THR A 444 -19.48 -5.35 7.97
C THR A 444 -20.67 -5.46 7.03
N ILE A 445 -20.54 -4.84 5.86
CA ILE A 445 -21.49 -4.94 4.75
C ILE A 445 -20.72 -5.46 3.54
N GLY A 446 -21.02 -6.67 3.09
CA GLY A 446 -20.34 -7.33 1.98
C GLY A 446 -20.76 -6.80 0.61
N ASP A 447 -20.02 -7.23 -0.41
CA ASP A 447 -20.16 -6.74 -1.79
C ASP A 447 -21.58 -6.92 -2.37
N ASN A 448 -21.97 -6.03 -3.28
CA ASN A 448 -23.27 -6.06 -3.96
C ASN A 448 -24.48 -6.14 -3.01
N ALA A 449 -24.34 -5.78 -1.72
CA ALA A 449 -25.37 -6.01 -0.72
C ALA A 449 -26.72 -5.39 -1.11
N PHE A 450 -26.74 -4.24 -1.78
CA PHE A 450 -27.95 -3.56 -2.27
C PHE A 450 -27.96 -3.36 -3.80
N ASP A 451 -27.11 -4.08 -4.53
CA ASP A 451 -27.04 -3.95 -5.99
C ASP A 451 -28.40 -4.30 -6.64
N GLU A 452 -28.78 -3.53 -7.66
CA GLU A 452 -30.08 -3.57 -8.34
C GLU A 452 -31.31 -3.36 -7.43
N CYS A 453 -31.17 -2.73 -6.26
CA CYS A 453 -32.32 -2.26 -5.47
C CYS A 453 -32.94 -1.00 -6.08
N MET A 454 -33.58 -1.14 -7.24
CA MET A 454 -34.01 -0.01 -8.09
C MET A 454 -35.02 0.95 -7.44
N ALA A 455 -35.75 0.53 -6.40
CA ALA A 455 -36.67 1.40 -5.66
C ALA A 455 -36.07 2.03 -4.40
N LEU A 456 -34.82 1.72 -4.04
CA LEU A 456 -34.18 2.17 -2.81
C LEU A 456 -33.94 3.66 -2.86
N GLU A 457 -34.63 4.42 -2.01
CA GLU A 457 -34.56 5.89 -1.97
C GLU A 457 -33.56 6.39 -0.91
N SER A 458 -33.39 5.65 0.20
CA SER A 458 -32.51 6.09 1.29
C SER A 458 -31.89 4.94 2.07
N VAL A 459 -30.63 5.14 2.48
CA VAL A 459 -29.84 4.18 3.25
C VAL A 459 -29.15 4.88 4.41
N GLU A 460 -29.15 4.23 5.58
CA GLU A 460 -28.46 4.73 6.78
C GLU A 460 -27.70 3.59 7.48
N PHE A 461 -26.39 3.74 7.63
CA PHE A 461 -25.51 2.78 8.29
C PHE A 461 -25.05 3.31 9.65
N LEU A 462 -25.57 2.73 10.74
CA LEU A 462 -25.33 3.27 12.10
C LEU A 462 -24.07 2.74 12.78
N GLY A 463 -23.41 1.72 12.24
CA GLY A 463 -22.22 1.12 12.86
C GLY A 463 -21.25 0.42 11.92
N ALA A 464 -21.44 0.58 10.60
CA ALA A 464 -20.61 -0.06 9.59
C ALA A 464 -19.18 0.48 9.64
N GLU A 465 -18.22 -0.40 9.85
CA GLU A 465 -16.78 -0.11 9.84
C GLU A 465 -16.18 -0.47 8.48
N THR A 466 -16.72 -1.49 7.80
CA THR A 466 -16.32 -1.93 6.46
C THR A 466 -17.53 -2.06 5.54
N ILE A 467 -17.43 -1.48 4.35
CA ILE A 467 -18.41 -1.56 3.27
C ILE A 467 -17.72 -2.13 2.01
N GLY A 468 -18.34 -3.14 1.40
CA GLY A 468 -17.85 -3.84 0.22
C GLY A 468 -17.98 -3.05 -1.10
N ASN A 469 -17.76 -3.75 -2.20
CA ASN A 469 -17.78 -3.25 -3.58
C ASN A 469 -19.18 -3.30 -4.22
N GLN A 470 -19.43 -2.46 -5.22
CA GLN A 470 -20.66 -2.32 -6.01
C GLN A 470 -21.95 -2.27 -5.18
N ILE A 471 -21.91 -1.61 -4.03
CA ILE A 471 -22.96 -1.72 -3.02
C ILE A 471 -24.30 -1.15 -3.53
N PHE A 472 -24.26 -0.06 -4.28
CA PHE A 472 -25.44 0.65 -4.79
C PHE A 472 -25.51 0.68 -6.31
N ARG A 473 -24.86 -0.27 -6.99
CA ARG A 473 -24.94 -0.38 -8.44
C ARG A 473 -26.40 -0.52 -8.87
N GLU A 474 -26.78 0.20 -9.92
CA GLU A 474 -28.17 0.25 -10.46
C GLU A 474 -29.26 0.69 -9.45
N CYS A 475 -28.90 1.32 -8.33
CA CYS A 475 -29.85 1.92 -7.39
C CYS A 475 -30.33 3.30 -7.88
N SER A 476 -30.98 3.34 -9.04
CA SER A 476 -31.33 4.59 -9.73
C SER A 476 -32.26 5.54 -8.96
N ALA A 477 -33.04 5.04 -7.99
CA ALA A 477 -33.92 5.84 -7.14
C ALA A 477 -33.25 6.39 -5.87
N LEU A 478 -32.00 6.02 -5.59
CA LEU A 478 -31.30 6.35 -4.35
C LEU A 478 -31.02 7.84 -4.27
N LYS A 479 -31.58 8.52 -3.27
CA LYS A 479 -31.45 9.97 -3.06
C LYS A 479 -30.45 10.31 -1.98
N THR A 480 -30.44 9.54 -0.89
CA THR A 480 -29.63 9.87 0.28
C THR A 480 -28.90 8.66 0.85
N VAL A 481 -27.61 8.82 1.12
CA VAL A 481 -26.81 7.83 1.85
C VAL A 481 -26.22 8.47 3.10
N LYS A 482 -26.39 7.79 4.23
CA LYS A 482 -25.82 8.21 5.52
C LYS A 482 -25.00 7.09 6.12
N ALA A 483 -23.83 7.41 6.63
CA ALA A 483 -23.03 6.46 7.42
C ALA A 483 -22.46 7.14 8.67
N ASP A 484 -22.28 6.34 9.71
CA ASP A 484 -21.63 6.78 10.94
C ASP A 484 -20.12 7.02 10.73
N GLY A 485 -19.55 7.89 11.56
CA GLY A 485 -18.14 8.27 11.52
C GLY A 485 -17.16 7.17 11.90
N CYS A 486 -17.62 5.95 12.22
CA CYS A 486 -16.79 4.76 12.44
C CYS A 486 -16.32 4.05 11.15
N LEU A 487 -16.77 4.49 9.97
CA LEU A 487 -16.44 3.85 8.69
C LEU A 487 -14.93 3.95 8.38
N LYS A 488 -14.24 2.81 8.36
CA LYS A 488 -12.79 2.68 8.14
C LYS A 488 -12.47 2.30 6.69
N GLU A 489 -13.27 1.43 6.10
CA GLU A 489 -13.02 0.86 4.78
C GLU A 489 -14.28 0.91 3.91
N TRP A 490 -14.11 1.34 2.67
CA TRP A 490 -15.12 1.27 1.62
C TRP A 490 -14.43 0.77 0.36
N ASN A 491 -14.54 -0.54 0.12
CA ASN A 491 -13.76 -1.28 -0.88
C ASN A 491 -14.40 -1.18 -2.27
N ASP A 492 -14.76 0.03 -2.67
CA ASP A 492 -15.48 0.31 -3.90
C ASP A 492 -14.85 1.53 -4.58
N GLU A 493 -14.31 1.33 -5.78
CA GLU A 493 -13.75 2.42 -6.58
C GLU A 493 -14.85 3.30 -7.21
N GLU A 494 -16.08 2.77 -7.35
CA GLU A 494 -17.21 3.43 -8.00
C GLU A 494 -18.53 3.22 -7.24
N PRO A 495 -18.63 3.66 -5.97
CA PRO A 495 -19.69 3.27 -5.04
C PRO A 495 -21.12 3.67 -5.41
N PHE A 496 -21.24 4.57 -6.39
CA PHE A 496 -22.52 5.14 -6.81
C PHE A 496 -22.71 5.05 -8.33
N LEU A 497 -22.04 4.11 -8.99
CA LEU A 497 -22.23 3.87 -10.41
C LEU A 497 -23.72 3.57 -10.71
N TYR A 498 -24.30 4.38 -11.60
CA TYR A 498 -25.73 4.36 -11.97
C TYR A 498 -26.74 4.76 -10.87
N ALA A 499 -26.28 5.23 -9.70
CA ALA A 499 -27.15 5.86 -8.69
C ALA A 499 -27.52 7.30 -9.09
N ILE A 500 -28.12 7.46 -10.27
CA ILE A 500 -28.37 8.75 -10.93
C ILE A 500 -29.26 9.70 -10.12
N GLY A 501 -30.07 9.17 -9.21
CA GLY A 501 -30.96 9.93 -8.32
C GLY A 501 -30.28 10.52 -7.08
N LEU A 502 -28.99 10.27 -6.86
CA LEU A 502 -28.33 10.60 -5.59
C LEU A 502 -28.14 12.12 -5.44
N GLU A 503 -28.63 12.65 -4.31
CA GLU A 503 -28.67 14.07 -3.99
C GLU A 503 -27.73 14.43 -2.83
N ASP A 504 -27.56 13.54 -1.86
CA ASP A 504 -26.81 13.81 -0.62
C ASP A 504 -26.09 12.57 -0.05
N ILE A 505 -24.82 12.77 0.33
CA ILE A 505 -24.02 11.80 1.08
C ILE A 505 -23.57 12.44 2.40
N THR A 506 -23.93 11.81 3.53
CA THR A 506 -23.58 12.28 4.87
C THR A 506 -22.74 11.25 5.63
N ILE A 507 -21.54 11.66 6.07
CA ILE A 507 -20.72 10.90 7.03
C ILE A 507 -20.66 11.70 8.34
N THR A 508 -21.02 11.10 9.48
CA THR A 508 -20.93 11.78 10.78
C THR A 508 -19.48 11.90 11.27
N GLU A 509 -19.22 12.79 12.24
CA GLU A 509 -17.90 12.88 12.86
C GLU A 509 -17.56 11.60 13.65
N GLY A 510 -16.34 11.08 13.49
CA GLY A 510 -15.87 9.86 14.16
C GLY A 510 -14.39 9.57 13.89
N ASP A 511 -13.94 8.35 14.18
CA ASP A 511 -12.55 7.89 14.06
C ASP A 511 -12.23 7.18 12.73
N GLY A 512 -13.23 7.03 11.86
CA GLY A 512 -13.12 6.45 10.53
C GLY A 512 -12.38 7.32 9.51
N ASN A 513 -12.17 6.75 8.32
CA ASN A 513 -11.30 7.26 7.25
C ASN A 513 -12.03 8.12 6.20
N PHE A 514 -13.34 8.31 6.35
CA PHE A 514 -14.17 9.08 5.43
C PHE A 514 -14.73 10.34 6.09
N SER A 515 -15.09 11.31 5.26
CA SER A 515 -15.81 12.51 5.69
C SER A 515 -16.74 12.98 4.59
N SER A 516 -17.74 13.80 4.93
CA SER A 516 -18.51 14.52 3.91
C SER A 516 -18.63 16.00 4.23
N GLU A 517 -18.83 16.80 3.18
CA GLU A 517 -19.08 18.23 3.30
C GLU A 517 -20.09 18.64 2.23
N ASN A 518 -21.17 19.32 2.65
CA ASN A 518 -22.25 19.76 1.77
C ASN A 518 -22.83 18.64 0.87
N GLY A 519 -22.93 17.42 1.40
CA GLY A 519 -23.46 16.26 0.68
C GLY A 519 -22.46 15.55 -0.26
N VAL A 520 -21.19 15.98 -0.29
CA VAL A 520 -20.12 15.39 -1.12
C VAL A 520 -19.21 14.53 -0.27
N LEU A 521 -18.83 13.35 -0.77
CA LEU A 521 -18.00 12.36 -0.09
C LEU A 521 -16.50 12.58 -0.36
N TYR A 522 -15.70 12.52 0.71
CA TYR A 522 -14.25 12.65 0.70
C TYR A 522 -13.60 11.58 1.58
N ASN A 523 -12.28 11.41 1.42
CA ASN A 523 -11.48 10.82 2.48
C ASN A 523 -11.39 11.77 3.71
N LYS A 524 -10.80 11.30 4.80
CA LYS A 524 -10.84 11.98 6.11
C LYS A 524 -10.27 13.39 6.10
N ASP A 525 -9.15 13.59 5.41
CA ASP A 525 -8.45 14.87 5.34
C ASP A 525 -8.90 15.75 4.15
N LYS A 526 -9.87 15.27 3.35
CA LYS A 526 -10.40 15.90 2.14
C LYS A 526 -9.37 16.11 1.03
N SER A 527 -8.27 15.37 1.06
CA SER A 527 -7.29 15.35 -0.04
C SER A 527 -7.80 14.58 -1.26
N VAL A 528 -8.79 13.70 -1.12
CA VAL A 528 -9.43 12.95 -2.21
C VAL A 528 -10.94 13.18 -2.18
N LEU A 529 -11.51 13.61 -3.32
CA LEU A 529 -12.95 13.65 -3.53
C LEU A 529 -13.37 12.32 -4.15
N ILE A 530 -14.19 11.58 -3.42
CA ILE A 530 -14.57 10.21 -3.76
C ILE A 530 -15.84 10.22 -4.61
N ALA A 531 -16.88 10.96 -4.18
CA ALA A 531 -18.14 11.01 -4.91
C ALA A 531 -18.89 12.33 -4.72
N TYR A 532 -19.38 12.86 -5.83
CA TYR A 532 -20.29 13.99 -5.94
C TYR A 532 -21.66 13.47 -6.40
N PRO A 533 -22.76 13.76 -5.67
CA PRO A 533 -24.06 13.22 -6.02
C PRO A 533 -24.57 13.73 -7.40
N PRO A 534 -24.91 12.85 -8.35
CA PRO A 534 -25.31 13.23 -9.73
C PRO A 534 -26.55 14.12 -9.82
N SER A 535 -27.51 13.96 -8.91
CA SER A 535 -28.75 14.74 -8.85
C SER A 535 -28.68 15.96 -7.92
N LYS A 536 -27.49 16.26 -7.35
CA LYS A 536 -27.27 17.47 -6.56
C LYS A 536 -27.69 18.72 -7.34
N THR A 537 -28.40 19.65 -6.70
CA THR A 537 -29.08 20.77 -7.39
C THR A 537 -28.15 21.93 -7.75
N GLU A 538 -26.99 21.99 -7.10
CA GLU A 538 -26.01 23.03 -7.26
C GLU A 538 -25.39 22.98 -8.67
N THR A 539 -25.34 24.15 -9.31
CA THR A 539 -24.82 24.28 -10.68
C THR A 539 -23.33 24.56 -10.73
N GLU A 540 -22.71 24.84 -9.58
CA GLU A 540 -21.30 25.18 -9.48
C GLU A 540 -20.66 24.40 -8.34
N PHE A 541 -19.47 23.87 -8.59
CA PHE A 541 -18.64 23.23 -7.58
C PHE A 541 -17.27 23.91 -7.52
N ILE A 542 -16.86 24.27 -6.30
CA ILE A 542 -15.53 24.81 -6.02
C ILE A 542 -14.88 23.86 -5.02
N ALA A 543 -13.79 23.22 -5.44
CA ALA A 543 -13.07 22.28 -4.61
C ALA A 543 -12.53 22.92 -3.32
N PRO A 544 -12.58 22.22 -2.17
CA PRO A 544 -11.97 22.68 -0.95
C PRO A 544 -10.45 22.78 -1.08
N LYS A 545 -9.84 23.62 -0.23
CA LYS A 545 -8.39 23.75 -0.16
C LYS A 545 -7.76 22.43 0.29
N GLY A 546 -6.63 22.05 -0.31
CA GLY A 546 -5.92 20.82 -0.01
C GLY A 546 -6.39 19.60 -0.80
N LEU A 547 -7.44 19.74 -1.64
CA LEU A 547 -7.88 18.67 -2.53
C LEU A 547 -6.79 18.35 -3.56
N LYS A 548 -6.32 17.11 -3.56
CA LYS A 548 -5.22 16.61 -4.40
C LYS A 548 -5.66 15.69 -5.52
N GLU A 549 -6.78 15.01 -5.34
CA GLU A 549 -7.23 13.99 -6.26
C GLU A 549 -8.75 14.00 -6.43
N ILE A 550 -9.19 13.81 -7.66
CA ILE A 550 -10.57 13.45 -8.00
C ILE A 550 -10.57 11.97 -8.35
N ALA A 551 -11.30 11.17 -7.57
CA ALA A 551 -11.40 9.73 -7.75
C ALA A 551 -12.06 9.35 -9.08
N GLN A 552 -11.95 8.07 -9.45
CA GLN A 552 -12.62 7.53 -10.62
C GLN A 552 -14.12 7.74 -10.51
N SER A 553 -14.77 8.14 -11.62
CA SER A 553 -16.22 8.36 -11.68
C SER A 553 -16.81 9.34 -10.64
N ALA A 554 -15.98 10.17 -9.99
CA ALA A 554 -16.43 10.94 -8.83
C ALA A 554 -17.58 11.92 -9.12
N PHE A 555 -17.67 12.50 -10.31
CA PHE A 555 -18.76 13.38 -10.77
C PHE A 555 -19.57 12.72 -11.90
N ILE A 556 -19.52 11.40 -12.04
CA ILE A 556 -20.19 10.71 -13.14
C ILE A 556 -21.66 11.12 -13.22
N ARG A 557 -22.08 11.58 -14.40
CA ARG A 557 -23.43 12.07 -14.69
C ARG A 557 -23.94 13.14 -13.73
N ALA A 558 -23.09 14.06 -13.27
CA ALA A 558 -23.53 15.26 -12.54
C ALA A 558 -24.31 16.22 -13.46
N LEU A 559 -25.56 15.87 -13.78
CA LEU A 559 -26.35 16.49 -14.85
C LEU A 559 -26.69 17.96 -14.59
N ASN A 560 -26.71 18.41 -13.34
CA ASN A 560 -26.99 19.81 -13.00
C ASN A 560 -25.74 20.71 -13.02
N LEU A 561 -24.55 20.12 -13.01
CA LEU A 561 -23.30 20.82 -12.84
C LEU A 561 -22.90 21.56 -14.13
N LYS A 562 -22.70 22.87 -14.02
CA LYS A 562 -22.33 23.76 -15.14
C LYS A 562 -20.92 24.29 -15.06
N LYS A 563 -20.40 24.42 -13.83
CA LYS A 563 -19.09 25.00 -13.56
C LYS A 563 -18.36 24.21 -12.48
N VAL A 564 -17.07 23.98 -12.70
CA VAL A 564 -16.17 23.31 -11.77
C VAL A 564 -14.85 24.09 -11.63
N GLU A 565 -14.43 24.38 -10.40
CA GLU A 565 -13.09 24.92 -10.10
C GLU A 565 -12.32 23.96 -9.18
N ILE A 566 -11.19 23.43 -9.65
CA ILE A 566 -10.32 22.48 -8.94
C ILE A 566 -8.88 23.03 -8.94
N PRO A 567 -8.54 23.96 -8.03
CA PRO A 567 -7.32 24.75 -8.14
C PRO A 567 -6.04 24.07 -7.64
N GLU A 568 -6.14 22.96 -6.91
CA GLU A 568 -4.98 22.34 -6.21
C GLU A 568 -4.76 20.84 -6.52
N ALA A 569 -5.63 20.23 -7.33
CA ALA A 569 -5.56 18.80 -7.64
C ALA A 569 -4.42 18.48 -8.62
N ASP A 570 -3.66 17.44 -8.29
CA ASP A 570 -2.54 16.95 -9.08
C ASP A 570 -2.99 15.81 -10.03
N VAL A 571 -4.10 15.14 -9.70
CA VAL A 571 -4.66 13.99 -10.42
C VAL A 571 -6.19 14.10 -10.58
N ILE A 572 -6.69 13.81 -11.78
CA ILE A 572 -8.10 13.51 -12.05
C ILE A 572 -8.14 12.14 -12.73
N ASN A 573 -8.79 11.17 -12.10
CA ASN A 573 -8.82 9.79 -12.56
C ASN A 573 -9.78 9.54 -13.74
N ALA A 574 -9.85 8.30 -14.19
CA ALA A 574 -10.69 7.89 -15.31
C ALA A 574 -12.17 8.17 -15.00
N TYR A 575 -12.96 8.46 -16.04
CA TYR A 575 -14.43 8.68 -15.95
C TYR A 575 -14.89 9.79 -14.98
N ALA A 576 -13.97 10.56 -14.40
CA ALA A 576 -14.24 11.44 -13.26
C ALA A 576 -15.40 12.43 -13.48
N PHE A 577 -15.60 12.94 -14.68
CA PHE A 577 -16.71 13.83 -15.08
C PHE A 577 -17.50 13.24 -16.25
N GLU A 578 -17.43 11.94 -16.50
CA GLU A 578 -18.14 11.31 -17.62
C GLU A 578 -19.62 11.65 -17.56
N GLY A 579 -20.20 12.07 -18.69
CA GLY A 579 -21.63 12.36 -18.79
C GLY A 579 -22.08 13.58 -18.00
N CYS A 580 -21.18 14.50 -17.62
CA CYS A 580 -21.56 15.82 -17.13
C CYS A 580 -22.08 16.70 -18.29
N GLU A 581 -23.25 16.37 -18.83
CA GLU A 581 -23.76 16.88 -20.10
C GLU A 581 -23.91 18.41 -20.16
N ASN A 582 -24.16 19.05 -18.99
CA ASN A 582 -24.37 20.49 -18.86
C ASN A 582 -23.12 21.27 -18.41
N LEU A 583 -21.97 20.60 -18.25
CA LEU A 583 -20.72 21.22 -17.82
C LEU A 583 -20.15 22.12 -18.93
N THR A 584 -19.97 23.40 -18.62
CA THR A 584 -19.55 24.42 -19.60
C THR A 584 -18.24 25.11 -19.24
N GLU A 585 -17.92 25.21 -17.95
CA GLU A 585 -16.73 25.91 -17.45
C GLU A 585 -15.96 24.98 -16.49
N VAL A 586 -14.71 24.70 -16.82
CA VAL A 586 -13.82 23.88 -15.99
C VAL A 586 -12.51 24.64 -15.80
N LYS A 587 -12.17 24.91 -14.56
CA LYS A 587 -10.90 25.52 -14.16
C LYS A 587 -10.08 24.50 -13.39
N LEU A 588 -8.99 24.07 -14.01
CA LEU A 588 -8.09 23.05 -13.49
C LEU A 588 -6.90 23.67 -12.74
N SER A 589 -6.21 22.84 -11.97
CA SER A 589 -5.00 23.20 -11.26
C SER A 589 -3.85 23.47 -12.23
N ASP A 590 -3.03 24.47 -11.91
CA ASP A 590 -1.76 24.71 -12.61
C ASP A 590 -0.71 23.61 -12.32
N SER A 591 -0.94 22.76 -11.30
CA SER A 591 -0.09 21.62 -10.95
C SER A 591 -0.56 20.27 -11.50
N LEU A 592 -1.69 20.24 -12.21
CA LEU A 592 -2.28 18.99 -12.69
C LEU A 592 -1.29 18.22 -13.57
N THR A 593 -1.05 16.96 -13.22
CA THR A 593 -0.08 16.09 -13.91
C THR A 593 -0.73 14.96 -14.69
N THR A 594 -1.95 14.55 -14.28
CA THR A 594 -2.65 13.38 -14.82
C THR A 594 -4.13 13.67 -15.06
N LEU A 595 -4.59 13.34 -16.27
CA LEU A 595 -5.99 13.20 -16.65
C LEU A 595 -6.23 11.77 -17.12
N GLY A 596 -7.09 11.03 -16.42
CA GLY A 596 -7.44 9.65 -16.73
C GLY A 596 -8.19 9.49 -18.05
N ALA A 597 -8.35 8.24 -18.50
CA ALA A 597 -9.15 7.92 -19.67
C ALA A 597 -10.60 8.37 -19.47
N ASP A 598 -11.23 8.89 -20.52
CA ASP A 598 -12.64 9.29 -20.50
C ASP A 598 -13.04 10.31 -19.41
N ALA A 599 -12.08 11.00 -18.80
CA ALA A 599 -12.31 11.87 -17.64
C ALA A 599 -13.38 12.95 -17.87
N PHE A 600 -13.54 13.48 -19.09
CA PHE A 600 -14.60 14.41 -19.49
C PHE A 600 -15.36 13.90 -20.73
N TYR A 601 -15.48 12.57 -20.85
CA TYR A 601 -16.25 11.96 -21.94
C TYR A 601 -17.74 12.30 -21.81
N ASN A 602 -18.46 12.40 -22.94
CA ASN A 602 -19.87 12.80 -22.98
C ASN A 602 -20.19 14.18 -22.32
N CYS A 603 -19.20 15.06 -22.17
CA CYS A 603 -19.39 16.45 -21.71
C CYS A 603 -19.74 17.39 -22.88
N TYR A 604 -20.91 17.21 -23.51
CA TYR A 604 -21.27 17.87 -24.78
C TYR A 604 -21.23 19.40 -24.76
N ALA A 605 -21.57 20.01 -23.61
CA ALA A 605 -21.62 21.45 -23.42
C ALA A 605 -20.22 22.08 -23.21
N LEU A 606 -19.21 21.28 -22.86
CA LEU A 606 -17.84 21.74 -22.68
C LEU A 606 -17.22 21.93 -24.05
N LYS A 607 -17.03 23.19 -24.47
CA LYS A 607 -16.46 23.53 -25.79
C LYS A 607 -14.98 23.87 -25.75
N SER A 608 -14.41 24.05 -24.57
CA SER A 608 -12.99 24.30 -24.45
C SER A 608 -12.46 23.97 -23.07
N LEU A 609 -11.17 23.66 -23.01
CA LEU A 609 -10.47 23.38 -21.76
C LEU A 609 -9.10 24.06 -21.72
N HIS A 610 -8.73 24.55 -20.54
CA HIS A 610 -7.42 25.10 -20.25
C HIS A 610 -6.57 24.04 -19.56
N LEU A 611 -5.46 23.65 -20.18
CA LEU A 611 -4.55 22.63 -19.66
C LEU A 611 -3.19 23.22 -19.31
N PRO A 612 -2.63 22.90 -18.13
CA PRO A 612 -1.31 23.37 -17.72
C PRO A 612 -0.20 22.68 -18.52
N ASP A 613 1.01 23.24 -18.46
CA ASP A 613 2.20 22.63 -19.05
C ASP A 613 2.78 21.47 -18.21
N THR A 614 2.29 21.30 -16.99
CA THR A 614 2.63 20.21 -16.08
C THR A 614 1.93 18.89 -16.40
N LEU A 615 0.92 18.90 -17.28
CA LEU A 615 0.15 17.72 -17.64
C LEU A 615 0.99 16.78 -18.51
N VAL A 616 1.30 15.59 -18.00
CA VAL A 616 2.16 14.59 -18.67
C VAL A 616 1.36 13.36 -19.08
N ASN A 617 0.44 12.89 -18.23
CA ASN A 617 -0.35 11.69 -18.48
C ASN A 617 -1.76 12.06 -18.91
N ILE A 618 -2.14 11.70 -20.13
CA ILE A 618 -3.47 11.98 -20.69
C ILE A 618 -4.03 10.68 -21.26
N GLY A 619 -5.12 10.20 -20.66
CA GLY A 619 -5.79 8.98 -21.09
C GLY A 619 -6.50 9.11 -22.44
N THR A 620 -6.86 7.95 -23.02
CA THR A 620 -7.69 7.88 -24.22
C THR A 620 -9.00 8.63 -23.99
N CYS A 621 -9.44 9.41 -24.98
CA CYS A 621 -10.73 10.13 -24.94
C CYS A 621 -10.94 11.03 -23.69
N ALA A 622 -9.87 11.43 -22.98
CA ALA A 622 -9.93 12.14 -21.71
C ALA A 622 -10.78 13.42 -21.71
N PHE A 623 -10.93 14.08 -22.86
CA PHE A 623 -11.79 15.25 -23.03
C PHE A 623 -12.14 15.51 -24.49
N GLY A 624 -13.31 16.13 -24.71
CA GLY A 624 -13.76 16.56 -26.03
C GLY A 624 -14.35 15.43 -26.88
N TYR A 625 -14.57 14.24 -26.33
CA TYR A 625 -15.16 13.10 -27.02
C TYR A 625 -16.51 12.71 -26.44
N TYR A 626 -17.33 12.05 -27.28
CA TYR A 626 -18.60 11.46 -26.89
C TYR A 626 -18.91 10.21 -27.71
N HIS A 627 -19.83 9.38 -27.21
CA HIS A 627 -20.32 8.19 -27.91
C HIS A 627 -21.43 8.56 -28.91
N ASP A 628 -21.25 8.26 -30.19
CA ASP A 628 -22.32 8.35 -31.19
C ASP A 628 -23.03 7.01 -31.35
N ASP A 629 -24.20 6.87 -30.71
CA ASP A 629 -25.08 5.70 -30.83
C ASP A 629 -25.49 5.37 -32.28
N ASN A 630 -25.36 6.33 -33.21
CA ASN A 630 -25.71 6.15 -34.61
C ASN A 630 -24.51 5.83 -35.51
N ALA A 631 -23.33 5.64 -34.92
CA ALA A 631 -22.14 5.29 -35.68
C ALA A 631 -22.33 3.93 -36.39
N ASP A 632 -22.11 3.93 -37.70
CA ASP A 632 -22.11 2.71 -38.52
C ASP A 632 -20.78 1.96 -38.33
N VAL A 633 -20.59 1.39 -37.14
CA VAL A 633 -19.35 0.70 -36.73
C VAL A 633 -19.08 -0.51 -37.64
N GLU A 634 -20.14 -1.17 -38.13
CA GLU A 634 -20.04 -2.28 -39.09
C GLU A 634 -19.38 -1.86 -40.40
N ASN A 635 -19.56 -0.59 -40.83
CA ASN A 635 -18.90 0.00 -41.99
C ASN A 635 -17.69 0.87 -41.64
N GLY A 636 -17.16 0.76 -40.41
CA GLY A 636 -15.91 1.37 -39.98
C GLY A 636 -16.01 2.83 -39.52
N ALA A 637 -17.20 3.35 -39.24
CA ALA A 637 -17.35 4.65 -38.59
C ALA A 637 -16.91 4.55 -37.10
N PRO A 638 -16.12 5.51 -36.58
CA PRO A 638 -15.75 5.51 -35.17
C PRO A 638 -16.98 5.82 -34.30
N SER A 639 -17.17 5.05 -33.24
CA SER A 639 -18.19 5.32 -32.21
C SER A 639 -17.81 6.48 -31.30
N ASP A 640 -16.51 6.73 -31.11
CA ASP A 640 -16.00 7.87 -30.34
C ASP A 640 -15.78 9.07 -31.25
N VAL A 641 -16.57 10.12 -31.05
CA VAL A 641 -16.61 11.29 -31.92
C VAL A 641 -16.16 12.53 -31.16
N LEU A 642 -15.31 13.34 -31.80
CA LEU A 642 -14.88 14.63 -31.25
C LEU A 642 -16.03 15.63 -31.28
N VAL A 643 -16.29 16.28 -30.15
CA VAL A 643 -17.26 17.37 -30.02
C VAL A 643 -16.93 18.48 -31.01
N GLU A 644 -17.88 18.82 -31.88
CA GLU A 644 -17.68 19.82 -32.92
C GLU A 644 -17.25 21.17 -32.32
N GLY A 645 -16.15 21.72 -32.85
CA GLY A 645 -15.61 23.01 -32.45
C GLY A 645 -14.92 23.01 -31.08
N PHE A 646 -14.59 21.85 -30.51
CA PHE A 646 -13.84 21.76 -29.26
C PHE A 646 -12.43 22.35 -29.41
N LYS A 647 -12.03 23.20 -28.46
CA LYS A 647 -10.76 23.93 -28.48
C LYS A 647 -9.94 23.69 -27.23
N LEU A 648 -8.63 23.51 -27.41
CA LEU A 648 -7.69 23.40 -26.31
C LEU A 648 -6.87 24.68 -26.13
N TYR A 649 -6.79 25.19 -24.90
CA TYR A 649 -5.88 26.27 -24.52
C TYR A 649 -4.72 25.70 -23.71
N THR A 650 -3.49 25.78 -24.23
CA THR A 650 -2.32 25.25 -23.52
C THR A 650 -1.01 25.93 -23.97
N VAL A 651 0.11 25.49 -23.40
CA VAL A 651 1.46 25.98 -23.74
C VAL A 651 1.94 25.32 -25.04
N LYS A 652 2.68 26.09 -25.84
CA LYS A 652 3.23 25.58 -27.10
C LYS A 652 4.20 24.43 -26.82
N ASP A 653 4.08 23.34 -27.59
CA ASP A 653 4.98 22.19 -27.59
C ASP A 653 5.00 21.36 -26.28
N CYS A 654 4.01 21.54 -25.38
CA CYS A 654 3.80 20.65 -24.22
C CYS A 654 3.14 19.31 -24.63
N GLU A 655 3.05 18.34 -23.71
CA GLU A 655 2.43 17.04 -23.98
C GLU A 655 0.96 17.17 -24.37
N ALA A 656 0.17 18.00 -23.67
CA ALA A 656 -1.21 18.28 -24.06
C ALA A 656 -1.34 18.84 -25.48
N CYS A 657 -0.36 19.63 -25.93
CA CYS A 657 -0.32 20.16 -27.30
C CYS A 657 -0.01 19.08 -28.33
N LYS A 658 0.82 18.08 -27.99
CA LYS A 658 1.09 16.93 -28.88
C LYS A 658 -0.12 16.02 -28.97
N TRP A 659 -0.67 15.63 -27.82
CA TRP A 659 -1.86 14.81 -27.71
C TRP A 659 -3.02 15.39 -28.53
N ALA A 660 -3.30 16.69 -28.37
CA ALA A 660 -4.38 17.36 -29.11
C ALA A 660 -4.13 17.42 -30.63
N LYS A 661 -2.88 17.50 -31.08
CA LYS A 661 -2.56 17.45 -32.53
C LYS A 661 -2.82 16.07 -33.11
N ASP A 662 -2.43 15.01 -32.40
CA ASP A 662 -2.65 13.63 -32.81
C ASP A 662 -4.15 13.30 -32.83
N ALA A 663 -4.90 13.87 -31.90
CA ALA A 663 -6.37 13.80 -31.81
C ALA A 663 -7.13 14.68 -32.83
N GLY A 664 -6.44 15.56 -33.58
CA GLY A 664 -7.06 16.48 -34.53
C GLY A 664 -7.82 17.67 -33.91
N ILE A 665 -7.56 17.99 -32.64
CA ILE A 665 -8.20 19.07 -31.88
C ILE A 665 -7.54 20.44 -32.18
N GLU A 666 -8.33 21.50 -32.28
CA GLU A 666 -7.82 22.87 -32.45
C GLU A 666 -7.09 23.34 -31.17
N VAL A 667 -5.79 23.62 -31.26
CA VAL A 667 -4.97 24.10 -30.14
C VAL A 667 -4.65 25.59 -30.28
N ILE A 668 -5.01 26.36 -29.25
CA ILE A 668 -4.73 27.79 -29.13
C ILE A 668 -3.64 27.98 -28.07
N THR A 669 -2.53 28.63 -28.45
CA THR A 669 -1.38 28.87 -27.57
C THR A 669 -1.10 30.37 -27.43
N GLY A 670 -0.33 30.75 -26.42
CA GLY A 670 0.10 32.15 -26.24
C GLY A 670 -1.01 33.10 -25.81
N THR A 671 -2.11 32.57 -25.27
CA THR A 671 -3.15 33.32 -24.57
C THR A 671 -3.00 33.18 -23.06
N ALA A 672 -3.56 34.13 -22.31
CA ALA A 672 -3.80 33.99 -20.89
C ALA A 672 -5.28 34.28 -20.65
N GLU A 673 -5.89 33.54 -19.73
CA GLU A 673 -7.26 33.79 -19.34
C GLU A 673 -7.31 34.99 -18.39
N VAL A 674 -8.11 36.00 -18.73
CA VAL A 674 -8.33 37.19 -17.92
C VAL A 674 -9.83 37.50 -17.93
N PHE A 675 -10.48 37.37 -16.77
CA PHE A 675 -11.94 37.53 -16.60
C PHE A 675 -12.77 36.61 -17.53
N GLY A 676 -12.42 35.33 -17.63
CA GLY A 676 -13.15 34.36 -18.47
C GLY A 676 -12.98 34.60 -19.98
N LYS A 677 -12.02 35.44 -20.39
CA LYS A 677 -11.69 35.70 -21.79
C LYS A 677 -10.24 35.37 -22.09
N ASN A 678 -10.05 34.67 -23.20
CA ASN A 678 -8.74 34.37 -23.74
C ASN A 678 -8.14 35.59 -24.43
N ILE A 679 -7.12 36.19 -23.82
CA ILE A 679 -6.42 37.37 -24.34
C ILE A 679 -5.01 36.95 -24.75
N SER A 680 -4.56 37.35 -25.94
CA SER A 680 -3.17 37.12 -26.36
C SER A 680 -2.19 37.71 -25.34
N LYS A 681 -1.20 36.91 -24.90
CA LYS A 681 -0.10 37.39 -24.05
C LYS A 681 0.62 38.58 -24.69
N GLY A 682 0.73 38.61 -26.03
CA GLY A 682 1.29 39.76 -26.76
C GLY A 682 0.49 41.05 -26.56
N PHE A 683 -0.84 40.98 -26.53
CA PHE A 683 -1.70 42.13 -26.21
C PHE A 683 -1.56 42.54 -24.75
N LEU A 684 -1.52 41.58 -23.81
CA LEU A 684 -1.32 41.86 -22.38
C LEU A 684 0.03 42.53 -22.10
N TYR A 685 1.12 42.09 -22.75
CA TYR A 685 2.43 42.74 -22.65
C TYR A 685 2.41 44.17 -23.21
N THR A 686 1.65 44.40 -24.29
CA THR A 686 1.52 45.73 -24.89
C THR A 686 0.75 46.68 -23.96
N VAL A 687 -0.38 46.24 -23.39
CA VAL A 687 -1.18 47.04 -22.44
C VAL A 687 -0.41 47.26 -21.14
N GLY A 688 0.23 46.22 -20.59
CA GLY A 688 1.09 46.34 -19.41
C GLY A 688 2.27 47.29 -19.62
N GLY A 689 2.89 47.27 -20.80
CA GLY A 689 3.93 48.21 -21.21
C GLY A 689 3.42 49.66 -21.30
N ILE A 690 2.20 49.88 -21.80
CA ILE A 690 1.57 51.20 -21.86
C ILE A 690 1.26 51.71 -20.43
N ILE A 691 0.70 50.86 -19.56
CA ILE A 691 0.41 51.22 -18.16
C ILE A 691 1.71 51.54 -17.41
N ALA A 692 2.76 50.73 -17.57
CA ALA A 692 4.07 50.96 -16.97
C ALA A 692 4.70 52.27 -17.48
N ALA A 693 4.60 52.57 -18.78
CA ALA A 693 5.06 53.83 -19.36
C ALA A 693 4.27 55.05 -18.85
N PHE A 694 2.96 54.90 -18.62
CA PHE A 694 2.10 55.94 -18.04
C PHE A 694 2.47 56.23 -16.58
N ILE A 695 2.70 55.17 -15.78
CA ILE A 695 3.16 55.27 -14.38
C ILE A 695 4.55 55.91 -14.32
N LEU A 696 5.48 55.49 -15.18
CA LEU A 696 6.81 56.10 -15.31
C LEU A 696 6.75 57.55 -15.76
N GLY A 697 5.81 57.92 -16.64
CA GLY A 697 5.54 59.30 -17.05
C GLY A 697 5.05 60.17 -15.89
N ILE A 698 4.17 59.64 -15.03
CA ILE A 698 3.69 60.32 -13.81
C ILE A 698 4.84 60.49 -12.80
N ILE A 699 5.63 59.44 -12.56
CA ILE A 699 6.80 59.48 -11.67
C ILE A 699 7.87 60.46 -12.20
N GLY A 700 8.10 60.48 -13.52
CA GLY A 700 8.98 61.41 -14.22
C GLY A 700 8.53 62.88 -14.12
N ALA A 701 7.22 63.13 -14.20
CA ALA A 701 6.65 64.47 -14.01
C ALA A 701 6.83 64.98 -12.56
N PHE A 702 6.72 64.08 -11.57
CA PHE A 702 6.98 64.41 -10.16
C PHE A 702 8.46 64.68 -9.86
N THR A 703 9.38 63.89 -10.43
CA THR A 703 10.83 64.11 -10.30
C THR A 703 11.32 65.35 -11.04
N GLY A 704 10.77 65.65 -12.22
CA GLY A 704 11.05 66.89 -12.97
C GLY A 704 10.65 68.17 -12.23
N LYS A 705 9.50 68.16 -11.53
CA LYS A 705 9.08 69.27 -10.65
C LYS A 705 10.04 69.46 -9.46
N LYS A 706 10.57 68.37 -8.89
CA LYS A 706 11.50 68.41 -7.75
C LYS A 706 12.88 68.99 -8.14
N ILE A 707 13.38 68.66 -9.34
CA ILE A 707 14.67 69.16 -9.87
C ILE A 707 14.60 70.65 -10.23
N LYS A 708 13.50 71.14 -10.82
CA LYS A 708 13.33 72.58 -11.09
C LYS A 708 13.31 73.42 -9.81
N LYS A 709 12.72 72.90 -8.72
CA LYS A 709 12.71 73.57 -7.40
C LYS A 709 14.13 73.65 -6.80
N SER A 710 14.89 72.57 -6.89
CA SER A 710 16.29 72.51 -6.41
C SER A 710 17.24 73.47 -7.16
N LYS A 711 17.13 73.57 -8.50
CA LYS A 711 17.94 74.54 -9.27
C LYS A 711 17.59 76.00 -8.94
N ALA A 712 16.32 76.30 -8.69
CA ALA A 712 15.89 77.65 -8.30
C ALA A 712 16.39 78.05 -6.90
N GLU A 713 16.45 77.11 -5.95
CA GLU A 713 17.01 77.34 -4.61
C GLU A 713 18.54 77.53 -4.64
N LYS A 714 19.25 76.76 -5.48
CA LYS A 714 20.71 76.89 -5.65
C LYS A 714 21.12 78.23 -6.27
N ALA A 715 20.36 78.73 -7.25
CA ALA A 715 20.58 80.06 -7.84
C ALA A 715 20.30 81.20 -6.84
N LYS A 716 19.32 81.03 -5.94
CA LYS A 716 19.06 81.98 -4.84
C LYS A 716 20.18 82.00 -3.79
N ALA A 717 20.84 80.87 -3.56
CA ALA A 717 21.98 80.78 -2.64
C ALA A 717 23.23 81.47 -3.19
N GLU A 718 23.60 81.23 -4.45
CA GLU A 718 24.74 81.90 -5.10
C GLU A 718 24.57 83.44 -5.18
N ASN A 719 23.35 83.93 -5.39
CA ASN A 719 23.09 85.37 -5.38
C ASN A 719 23.22 86.00 -3.98
N ARG A 720 22.93 85.25 -2.91
CA ARG A 720 23.15 85.72 -1.52
C ARG A 720 24.64 85.78 -1.18
N GLU A 721 25.42 84.84 -1.69
CA GLU A 721 26.88 84.78 -1.50
C GLU A 721 27.60 85.94 -2.23
N LYS A 722 27.24 86.19 -3.50
CA LYS A 722 27.75 87.35 -4.26
C LYS A 722 27.37 88.69 -3.64
N ALA A 723 26.20 88.79 -2.99
CA ALA A 723 25.79 89.99 -2.26
C ALA A 723 26.59 90.19 -0.96
N ALA A 724 27.01 89.11 -0.31
CA ALA A 724 27.87 89.15 0.88
C ALA A 724 29.32 89.58 0.53
N GLU A 725 29.87 89.10 -0.59
CA GLU A 725 31.18 89.53 -1.09
C GLU A 725 31.23 91.02 -1.45
N ARG A 726 30.17 91.54 -2.09
CA ARG A 726 30.05 92.98 -2.41
C ARG A 726 29.99 93.86 -1.17
N ARG A 727 29.39 93.38 -0.07
CA ARG A 727 29.37 94.09 1.23
C ARG A 727 30.75 94.12 1.89
N LYS A 728 31.55 93.06 1.75
CA LYS A 728 32.93 93.02 2.24
C LYS A 728 33.85 93.99 1.49
N LYS A 729 33.76 94.02 0.15
CA LYS A 729 34.56 94.97 -0.66
C LYS A 729 34.25 96.45 -0.36
N ARG A 730 32.99 96.81 -0.12
CA ARG A 730 32.62 98.18 0.28
C ARG A 730 33.22 98.60 1.63
N GLN A 731 33.37 97.67 2.57
CA GLN A 731 34.02 97.95 3.87
C GLN A 731 35.55 98.06 3.76
N GLU A 732 36.17 97.52 2.71
CA GLU A 732 37.61 97.63 2.45
C GLU A 732 37.97 98.88 1.62
N GLU A 733 37.01 99.44 0.85
CA GLU A 733 37.19 100.65 0.02
C GLU A 733 36.89 101.98 0.76
N GLU A 734 36.09 101.99 1.84
CA GLU A 734 35.83 103.20 2.64
C GLU A 734 37.01 103.66 3.53
N ASN A 735 38.10 102.87 3.63
CA ASN A 735 39.25 103.15 4.49
C ASN A 735 40.50 103.70 3.76
N LYS A 736 40.40 104.09 2.48
CA LYS A 736 41.58 104.50 1.68
C LYS A 736 41.55 105.86 0.96
N ASP A 737 40.44 106.60 0.92
CA ASP A 737 40.37 107.88 0.20
C ASP A 737 39.71 109.01 1.01
N THR A 738 40.32 109.37 2.14
CA THR A 738 40.25 110.75 2.67
C THR A 738 41.66 111.31 2.70
N ASP A 739 42.08 111.90 1.58
CA ASP A 739 42.83 113.16 1.54
C ASP A 739 42.99 113.59 0.07
N LYS A 740 42.50 114.80 -0.24
CA LYS A 740 42.42 115.53 -1.52
C LYS A 740 41.03 115.45 -2.17
N GLU A 741 40.06 116.34 -1.90
CA GLU A 741 40.11 117.82 -2.05
C GLU A 741 40.85 118.21 -3.34
N GLU A 742 40.35 119.03 -4.25
CA GLU A 742 39.18 119.91 -4.32
C GLU A 742 39.21 120.46 -5.77
N ASP A 743 38.30 121.39 -6.05
CA ASP A 743 38.19 122.27 -7.22
C ASP A 743 37.29 121.76 -8.36
N SER A 744 36.03 122.22 -8.44
CA SER A 744 35.57 123.59 -8.83
C SER A 744 35.79 123.75 -10.35
N LEU A 745 34.84 124.11 -11.23
CA LEU A 745 33.55 124.79 -11.19
C LEU A 745 32.88 124.59 -12.58
N GLU A 746 31.57 124.85 -12.67
CA GLU A 746 30.90 125.62 -13.76
C GLU A 746 30.97 125.04 -15.20
N ASP A 747 29.96 125.06 -16.07
CA ASP A 747 28.79 125.93 -16.30
C ASP A 747 27.80 125.18 -17.23
N ASP A 748 26.53 125.61 -17.20
CA ASP A 748 25.59 125.88 -18.33
C ASP A 748 25.43 124.84 -19.49
N GLU A 749 24.30 124.63 -20.16
CA GLU A 749 23.08 125.41 -20.46
C GLU A 749 22.05 124.43 -21.10
N ASP A 750 20.76 124.82 -21.13
CA ASP A 750 19.59 124.26 -21.88
C ASP A 750 18.87 122.96 -21.45
#